data_AF-A0A942ZAH7-F1
#
_entry.id   AF-A0A942ZAH7-F1
#
_cell.length_a   1.000
_cell.length_b   1.000
_cell.length_c   1.000
_cell.angle_alpha   90.00
_cell.angle_beta   90.00
_cell.angle_gamma   90.00
#
_symmetry.space_group_name_H-M   'P 1'
#
loop_
_entity.id
_entity.type
_entity.pdbx_description
1 polymer ?
#
loop_
_entity_poly.entity_id
_entity_poly.type
_entity_poly.pdbx_seq_one_letter_code
_entity_poly.pdbx_strand_id
1 'polypeptide(L)'
;MMKIKRKQYYVNAYRFGDVKKEKGILILDKDNREEYSNSENIIFDTLYRIMKKEYNYERFDQEGNKIKNYIPEIFILKADGIKEDNDDYIEIMKNGVYIADKHYIRFGKSASMTREVRTLFIEKEWHDKLKDFISLGKTPKKCTISKFESAIGLMLSSVYLLPIQPRICVIEDMTRTIYEDVKVVKKYEGDINDPEYLKYEELLRKEEEYNEDYITKTEEINKKFTNEYLKKNYKKKKDGHTPAQWRELGRRVKIDELDKPYGYIGNYYRKYKFDQTEESPDIPMNKYTVGYEVVEDDKHEIEVEIFDGNGVMSYDVADKISKLLGLNYTTNAMQIRQNYIKGLVVRMDFKSYFKEKGITHIKGIWGKEYSVNELDMIIPESMFKAKLEVVGRKEDGSDKKEWLFRNFQEYEGLRDFYGFNKLGVANYAKDKLDEYTKMTYQFINALNLSKKDIKKLANSTGRYIEKALEGDVSSVKSLLGIIKNIDKDDDRIDIIYEALSKNEDLIWEPHIQKEVLYKIIGILEDICKGEIWTEGNYRYVATDMIQFLEWAGYRDESKVTGFLNPYEFYTSGEEGYRVCIRNPLCSWHEVGKEKFVTSNNKWIQHLHNIVQISNKSPEMAKYSGMDMDGDLLGIFKNPILLDAVLEDKVIVNDDDGVTANGVEYNIDNIINIFELKNLENKIGAVTMLGTTIADSALEEGDLRSVELPIAVVKYLQAAYIDAAKNGIGDEIAIPEIIKKHAEKKAYFLRHVKGGQKFLYNDSESPFNKFVKSLEVYMEGSIKQLNKKLVKPENIEIDHNKLYNKLIDYDRFDSKTMTKIIKAIAPIHNDFIERRKEINKEKIEEEKKRKTDKVKKELKIINKKYTELNEETINKCEEIKLFEDKDIKLGDDPSVLASAAVIISYVLTEDKTKNDKFLNKKSKDYSFAWIFKEGLLLNIEKNKGKITSEIIRLRELEEIKEKLNLVSIKNNKVVVNGESIPLNNKLLKNKKGTFEVDKDFRGHVYLKIPKESEGIQFNENETIFKINSELEHFIDFKCRLLKLNGDVKEIKNILLNISDEDILSICIHREDLKLFLNGEELGTIRNQDTWDLEKEVYLRDYLYKLVKCKVVKVNKSTVDIELSSLEV
;
A
#
# COMPACT_ATOMS: atom_id res chain seq x y z
N MET A 1 19.07 -20.93 -2.25
CA MET A 1 19.73 -19.65 -2.61
C MET A 1 18.82 -18.50 -2.21
N MET A 2 19.34 -17.47 -1.51
CA MET A 2 18.55 -16.27 -1.20
C MET A 2 18.27 -15.47 -2.48
N LYS A 3 17.03 -14.97 -2.62
CA LYS A 3 16.62 -14.11 -3.73
C LYS A 3 17.51 -12.86 -3.81
N ILE A 4 18.05 -12.55 -5.00
CA ILE A 4 18.84 -11.34 -5.20
C ILE A 4 17.92 -10.13 -5.00
N LYS A 5 18.33 -9.19 -4.14
CA LYS A 5 17.67 -7.88 -3.97
C LYS A 5 18.36 -6.86 -4.88
N ARG A 6 17.59 -5.95 -5.49
CA ARG A 6 18.16 -4.80 -6.21
C ARG A 6 18.98 -3.96 -5.25
N LYS A 7 20.14 -3.49 -5.70
CA LYS A 7 20.91 -2.48 -4.96
C LYS A 7 20.04 -1.24 -4.70
N GLN A 8 20.23 -0.61 -3.56
CA GLN A 8 19.48 0.59 -3.17
C GLN A 8 20.43 1.77 -3.10
N TYR A 9 20.07 2.84 -3.80
CA TYR A 9 20.81 4.10 -3.85
C TYR A 9 19.94 5.20 -3.23
N TYR A 10 20.58 6.20 -2.67
CA TYR A 10 19.91 7.34 -2.05
C TYR A 10 20.32 8.61 -2.79
N VAL A 11 19.33 9.37 -3.26
CA VAL A 11 19.53 10.63 -3.96
C VAL A 11 18.80 11.75 -3.22
N ASN A 12 19.18 12.98 -3.51
CA ASN A 12 18.45 14.14 -3.01
C ASN A 12 17.15 14.36 -3.78
N ALA A 13 16.14 14.89 -3.09
CA ALA A 13 14.97 15.48 -3.72
C ALA A 13 14.67 16.84 -3.07
N TYR A 14 14.29 17.81 -3.89
CA TYR A 14 13.94 19.16 -3.44
C TYR A 14 12.59 19.55 -4.03
N ARG A 15 11.86 20.43 -3.35
CA ARG A 15 10.66 21.05 -3.92
C ARG A 15 11.06 22.35 -4.59
N PHE A 16 10.42 22.67 -5.70
CA PHE A 16 10.64 23.95 -6.36
C PHE A 16 10.35 25.15 -5.44
N GLY A 17 9.35 25.04 -4.55
CA GLY A 17 9.06 26.08 -3.57
C GLY A 17 10.19 26.40 -2.58
N ASP A 18 11.24 25.57 -2.52
CA ASP A 18 12.42 25.80 -1.68
C ASP A 18 13.52 26.61 -2.41
N VAL A 19 13.35 26.88 -3.71
CA VAL A 19 14.30 27.64 -4.53
C VAL A 19 14.28 29.11 -4.09
N LYS A 20 15.48 29.68 -3.92
CA LYS A 20 15.67 31.10 -3.60
C LYS A 20 16.57 31.74 -4.63
N LYS A 21 16.40 33.04 -4.85
CA LYS A 21 17.26 33.84 -5.71
C LYS A 21 18.15 34.73 -4.84
N GLU A 22 19.46 34.50 -4.88
CA GLU A 22 20.45 35.29 -4.15
C GLU A 22 21.46 35.88 -5.12
N LYS A 23 21.61 37.21 -5.12
CA LYS A 23 22.54 37.94 -6.01
C LYS A 23 22.41 37.56 -7.50
N GLY A 24 21.18 37.27 -7.94
CA GLY A 24 20.87 36.88 -9.33
C GLY A 24 21.08 35.40 -9.65
N ILE A 25 21.48 34.58 -8.68
CA ILE A 25 21.69 33.13 -8.85
C ILE A 25 20.60 32.37 -8.09
N LEU A 26 20.07 31.30 -8.69
CA LEU A 26 19.14 30.40 -8.02
C LEU A 26 19.89 29.41 -7.15
N ILE A 27 19.44 29.26 -5.90
CA ILE A 27 20.04 28.39 -4.90
C ILE A 27 18.98 27.50 -4.23
N LEU A 28 19.40 26.33 -3.78
CA LEU A 28 18.67 25.45 -2.89
C LEU A 28 19.50 25.22 -1.62
N ASP A 29 18.85 25.35 -0.47
CA ASP A 29 19.47 25.05 0.81
C ASP A 29 19.63 23.52 0.97
N LYS A 30 20.86 23.07 1.24
CA LYS A 30 21.18 21.66 1.46
C LYS A 30 20.36 21.04 2.59
N ASP A 31 19.91 21.84 3.56
CA ASP A 31 19.18 21.36 4.73
C ASP A 31 17.69 21.13 4.43
N ASN A 32 17.18 21.65 3.32
CA ASN A 32 15.80 21.41 2.84
C ASN A 32 15.64 20.08 2.07
N ARG A 33 16.71 19.29 1.94
CA ARG A 33 16.70 18.05 1.16
C ARG A 33 15.74 16.99 1.73
N GLU A 34 14.98 16.37 0.85
CA GLU A 34 14.30 15.11 1.10
C GLU A 34 15.19 13.96 0.62
N GLU A 35 15.54 13.03 1.51
CA GLU A 35 16.21 11.79 1.07
C GLU A 35 15.25 10.91 0.28
N TYR A 36 15.67 10.48 -0.89
CA TYR A 36 14.87 9.67 -1.79
C TYR A 36 15.59 8.35 -2.12
N SER A 37 15.06 7.24 -1.61
CA SER A 37 15.56 5.90 -1.91
C SER A 37 15.10 5.46 -3.29
N ASN A 38 16.03 4.95 -4.10
CA ASN A 38 15.77 4.43 -5.43
C ASN A 38 16.45 3.06 -5.60
N SER A 39 15.78 2.15 -6.29
CA SER A 39 16.41 0.90 -6.70
C SER A 39 17.42 1.14 -7.82
N GLU A 40 18.36 0.21 -7.98
CA GLU A 40 19.33 0.17 -9.06
C GLU A 40 18.68 0.43 -10.42
N ASN A 41 19.31 1.32 -11.18
CA ASN A 41 18.98 1.63 -12.57
C ASN A 41 20.28 1.82 -13.34
N ILE A 42 20.19 1.89 -14.68
CA ILE A 42 21.38 1.92 -15.51
C ILE A 42 22.12 3.27 -15.39
N ILE A 43 21.41 4.37 -15.14
CA ILE A 43 22.05 5.68 -14.91
C ILE A 43 22.92 5.67 -13.65
N PHE A 44 22.43 5.10 -12.55
CA PHE A 44 23.19 5.07 -11.30
C PHE A 44 24.42 4.17 -11.39
N ASP A 45 24.27 2.98 -12.00
CA ASP A 45 25.41 2.08 -12.27
C ASP A 45 26.45 2.75 -13.19
N THR A 46 25.98 3.48 -14.20
CA THR A 46 26.86 4.22 -15.13
C THR A 46 27.59 5.36 -14.44
N LEU A 47 26.89 6.14 -13.61
CA LEU A 47 27.50 7.23 -12.85
C LEU A 47 28.54 6.70 -11.86
N TYR A 48 28.24 5.64 -11.11
CA TYR A 48 29.22 4.98 -10.23
C TYR A 48 30.47 4.54 -10.99
N ARG A 49 30.28 3.94 -12.16
CA ARG A 49 31.38 3.48 -13.01
C ARG A 49 32.23 4.64 -13.54
N ILE A 50 31.60 5.71 -14.01
CA ILE A 50 32.28 6.91 -14.51
C ILE A 50 33.07 7.62 -13.40
N MET A 51 32.52 7.64 -12.18
CA MET A 51 33.11 8.24 -10.99
C MET A 51 34.10 7.31 -10.27
N LYS A 52 34.22 6.05 -10.69
CA LYS A 52 35.02 5.01 -10.02
C LYS A 52 34.62 4.81 -8.54
N LYS A 53 33.32 4.89 -8.25
CA LYS A 53 32.74 4.58 -6.94
C LYS A 53 32.42 3.10 -6.84
N GLU A 54 32.63 2.52 -5.67
CA GLU A 54 32.20 1.16 -5.35
C GLU A 54 30.90 1.18 -4.53
N TYR A 55 30.06 0.18 -4.75
CA TYR A 55 28.84 0.02 -3.98
C TYR A 55 29.17 -0.65 -2.64
N ASN A 56 28.80 -0.03 -1.53
CA ASN A 56 28.96 -0.63 -0.22
C ASN A 56 27.82 -1.65 0.03
N TYR A 57 28.21 -2.91 0.21
CA TYR A 57 27.29 -4.03 0.46
C TYR A 57 26.92 -4.20 1.93
N GLU A 58 27.64 -3.56 2.85
CA GLU A 58 27.34 -3.57 4.27
C GLU A 58 26.03 -2.82 4.54
N ARG A 59 25.19 -3.39 5.41
CA ARG A 59 23.91 -2.78 5.77
C ARG A 59 24.03 -1.81 6.93
N PHE A 60 24.96 -2.09 7.83
CA PHE A 60 25.19 -1.34 9.05
C PHE A 60 26.69 -1.12 9.21
N ASP A 61 27.07 0.03 9.73
CA ASP A 61 28.44 0.27 10.16
C ASP A 61 28.74 -0.42 11.49
N GLN A 62 29.96 -0.24 11.99
CA GLN A 62 30.41 -0.83 13.26
C GLN A 62 29.63 -0.31 14.48
N GLU A 63 28.90 0.79 14.33
CA GLU A 63 28.08 1.43 15.37
C GLU A 63 26.59 1.04 15.25
N GLY A 64 26.23 0.17 14.29
CA GLY A 64 24.86 -0.27 14.06
C GLY A 64 24.02 0.70 13.23
N ASN A 65 24.59 1.78 12.69
CA ASN A 65 23.87 2.73 11.85
C ASN A 65 23.74 2.21 10.42
N LYS A 66 22.58 2.42 9.80
CA LYS A 66 22.32 1.97 8.44
C LYS A 66 23.23 2.69 7.42
N ILE A 67 24.09 1.95 6.73
CA ILE A 67 24.92 2.46 5.65
C ILE A 67 24.03 2.75 4.42
N LYS A 68 24.21 3.93 3.83
CA LYS A 68 23.47 4.37 2.63
C LYS A 68 24.44 4.67 1.48
N ASN A 69 24.21 4.04 0.34
CA ASN A 69 24.91 4.35 -0.91
C ASN A 69 24.35 5.64 -1.52
N TYR A 70 24.90 6.77 -1.07
CA TYR A 70 24.41 8.10 -1.42
C TYR A 70 25.02 8.62 -2.74
N ILE A 71 24.23 9.33 -3.54
CA ILE A 71 24.64 9.96 -4.80
C ILE A 71 24.35 11.46 -4.74
N PRO A 72 25.24 12.26 -4.12
CA PRO A 72 25.02 13.71 -4.00
C PRO A 72 25.14 14.44 -5.35
N GLU A 73 25.73 13.82 -6.37
CA GLU A 73 25.91 14.41 -7.70
C GLU A 73 24.60 14.52 -8.48
N ILE A 74 23.52 13.90 -8.01
CA ILE A 74 22.20 14.00 -8.64
C ILE A 74 21.12 14.33 -7.62
N PHE A 75 20.09 15.04 -8.07
CA PHE A 75 18.88 15.24 -7.29
C PHE A 75 17.63 15.27 -8.16
N ILE A 76 16.47 15.08 -7.53
CA ILE A 76 15.15 15.15 -8.15
C ILE A 76 14.47 16.46 -7.72
N LEU A 77 14.17 17.34 -8.67
CA LEU A 77 13.31 18.49 -8.43
C LEU A 77 11.84 18.07 -8.57
N LYS A 78 11.01 18.37 -7.57
CA LYS A 78 9.55 18.22 -7.61
C LYS A 78 8.92 19.58 -7.80
N ALA A 79 8.12 19.71 -8.86
CA ALA A 79 7.65 20.98 -9.38
C ALA A 79 6.11 21.02 -9.54
N ASP A 80 5.38 20.29 -8.68
CA ASP A 80 3.92 20.22 -8.75
C ASP A 80 3.25 21.57 -8.45
N GLY A 81 2.30 21.97 -9.31
CA GLY A 81 1.45 23.15 -9.09
C GLY A 81 2.11 24.51 -9.41
N ILE A 82 3.12 24.51 -10.27
CA ILE A 82 3.76 25.73 -10.80
C ILE A 82 3.00 26.20 -12.04
N LYS A 83 2.90 27.52 -12.22
CA LYS A 83 2.36 28.10 -13.46
C LYS A 83 3.38 28.02 -14.61
N GLU A 84 2.89 27.89 -15.83
CA GLU A 84 3.73 27.79 -17.04
C GLU A 84 4.58 29.04 -17.30
N ASP A 85 4.20 30.19 -16.75
CA ASP A 85 4.89 31.48 -16.89
C ASP A 85 5.88 31.78 -15.74
N ASN A 86 6.26 30.78 -14.95
CA ASN A 86 7.17 31.00 -13.82
C ASN A 86 8.63 31.21 -14.26
N ASP A 87 9.10 32.45 -14.21
CA ASP A 87 10.47 32.85 -14.60
C ASP A 87 11.57 32.06 -13.88
N ASP A 88 11.43 31.81 -12.59
CA ASP A 88 12.45 31.08 -11.81
C ASP A 88 12.49 29.59 -12.20
N TYR A 89 11.35 29.01 -12.61
CA TYR A 89 11.28 27.64 -13.13
C TYR A 89 11.93 27.55 -14.52
N ILE A 90 11.69 28.53 -15.39
CA ILE A 90 12.35 28.61 -16.70
C ILE A 90 13.87 28.74 -16.51
N GLU A 91 14.29 29.61 -15.60
CA GLU A 91 15.70 29.86 -15.30
C GLU A 91 16.41 28.63 -14.73
N ILE A 92 15.81 27.90 -13.78
CA ILE A 92 16.40 26.65 -13.25
C ILE A 92 16.51 25.56 -14.32
N MET A 93 15.56 25.46 -15.25
CA MET A 93 15.64 24.48 -16.34
C MET A 93 16.71 24.85 -17.37
N LYS A 94 16.92 26.15 -17.60
CA LYS A 94 17.87 26.66 -18.60
C LYS A 94 19.31 26.70 -18.07
N ASN A 95 19.49 27.30 -16.90
CA ASN A 95 20.79 27.65 -16.34
C ASN A 95 21.14 26.84 -15.08
N GLY A 96 20.21 26.08 -14.52
CA GLY A 96 20.45 25.24 -13.35
C GLY A 96 20.31 25.98 -12.02
N VAL A 97 20.81 25.34 -10.97
CA VAL A 97 20.72 25.81 -9.57
C VAL A 97 21.97 25.44 -8.80
N TYR A 98 22.30 26.22 -7.78
CA TYR A 98 23.41 25.93 -6.88
C TYR A 98 22.92 25.28 -5.58
N ILE A 99 23.65 24.27 -5.13
CA ILE A 99 23.48 23.68 -3.80
C ILE A 99 24.83 23.76 -3.11
N ALA A 100 24.91 24.56 -2.05
CA ALA A 100 26.19 24.98 -1.48
C ALA A 100 27.12 25.58 -2.57
N ASP A 101 28.26 24.96 -2.84
CA ASP A 101 29.28 25.39 -3.80
C ASP A 101 29.19 24.67 -5.17
N LYS A 102 28.24 23.75 -5.33
CA LYS A 102 28.10 22.92 -6.53
C LYS A 102 26.99 23.40 -7.45
N HIS A 103 27.27 23.47 -8.75
CA HIS A 103 26.30 23.84 -9.79
C HIS A 103 25.66 22.61 -10.41
N TYR A 104 24.33 22.55 -10.38
CA TYR A 104 23.54 21.45 -10.93
C TYR A 104 22.69 21.93 -12.09
N ILE A 105 22.68 21.16 -13.17
CA ILE A 105 21.92 21.44 -14.38
C ILE A 105 20.94 20.32 -14.70
N ARG A 106 19.92 20.65 -15.48
CA ARG A 106 18.89 19.71 -15.92
C ARG A 106 19.55 18.56 -16.69
N PHE A 107 19.27 17.31 -16.28
CA PHE A 107 19.64 16.13 -17.05
C PHE A 107 18.49 15.67 -17.95
N GLY A 108 17.29 15.50 -17.39
CA GLY A 108 16.12 15.03 -18.12
C GLY A 108 15.08 14.37 -17.22
N LYS A 109 14.07 13.77 -17.84
CA LYS A 109 13.02 13.02 -17.12
C LYS A 109 12.47 11.87 -17.96
N SER A 110 12.07 10.80 -17.28
CA SER A 110 11.32 9.70 -17.91
C SER A 110 9.84 10.05 -18.02
N ALA A 111 9.10 9.31 -18.85
CA ALA A 111 7.64 9.48 -18.97
C ALA A 111 6.89 9.30 -17.62
N SER A 112 7.43 8.52 -16.68
CA SER A 112 6.88 8.45 -15.31
C SER A 112 7.12 9.74 -14.54
N MET A 113 8.35 10.27 -14.61
CA MET A 113 8.72 11.51 -13.93
C MET A 113 7.95 12.70 -14.51
N THR A 114 7.71 12.74 -15.82
CA THR A 114 6.85 13.74 -16.47
C THR A 114 5.45 13.77 -15.85
N ARG A 115 4.80 12.59 -15.71
CA ARG A 115 3.45 12.47 -15.12
C ARG A 115 3.36 12.90 -13.65
N GLU A 116 4.49 12.87 -12.94
CA GLU A 116 4.59 13.24 -11.53
C GLU A 116 5.27 14.59 -11.32
N VAL A 117 5.51 15.35 -12.40
CA VAL A 117 6.14 16.67 -12.40
C VAL A 117 7.50 16.65 -11.67
N ARG A 118 8.30 15.64 -11.99
CA ARG A 118 9.65 15.42 -11.45
C ARG A 118 10.69 15.60 -12.54
N THR A 119 11.84 16.19 -12.21
CA THR A 119 12.96 16.35 -13.15
C THR A 119 14.28 16.00 -12.48
N LEU A 120 15.14 15.27 -13.18
CA LEU A 120 16.46 14.90 -12.68
C LEU A 120 17.46 16.00 -13.02
N PHE A 121 18.23 16.40 -12.00
CA PHE A 121 19.36 17.30 -12.12
C PHE A 121 20.64 16.55 -11.78
N ILE A 122 21.73 16.98 -12.41
CA ILE A 122 23.07 16.44 -12.18
C ILE A 122 24.06 17.59 -12.03
N GLU A 123 25.08 17.37 -11.19
CA GLU A 123 26.23 18.26 -11.09
C GLU A 123 26.88 18.46 -12.46
N LYS A 124 27.13 19.72 -12.82
CA LYS A 124 27.55 20.13 -14.17
C LYS A 124 28.83 19.42 -14.65
N GLU A 125 29.75 19.11 -13.74
CA GLU A 125 30.98 18.35 -14.03
C GLU A 125 30.71 16.99 -14.69
N TRP A 126 29.63 16.31 -14.30
CA TRP A 126 29.31 14.94 -14.75
C TRP A 126 28.29 14.87 -15.88
N HIS A 127 27.63 15.99 -16.19
CA HIS A 127 26.50 16.05 -17.13
C HIS A 127 26.84 15.51 -18.52
N ASP A 128 27.81 16.13 -19.21
CA ASP A 128 28.09 15.82 -20.62
C ASP A 128 28.59 14.39 -20.78
N LYS A 129 29.44 13.95 -19.85
CA LYS A 129 29.98 12.59 -19.84
C LYS A 129 28.90 11.55 -19.60
N LEU A 130 28.00 11.77 -18.65
CA LEU A 130 26.88 10.85 -18.43
C LEU A 130 25.93 10.83 -19.63
N LYS A 131 25.62 11.99 -20.21
CA LYS A 131 24.75 12.11 -21.38
C LYS A 131 25.31 11.33 -22.57
N ASP A 132 26.59 11.52 -22.87
CA ASP A 132 27.31 10.83 -23.95
C ASP A 132 27.28 9.29 -23.78
N PHE A 133 27.54 8.81 -22.56
CA PHE A 133 27.46 7.37 -22.27
C PHE A 133 26.04 6.83 -22.46
N ILE A 134 25.05 7.47 -21.83
CA ILE A 134 23.67 6.97 -21.84
C ILE A 134 23.08 6.99 -23.26
N SER A 135 23.41 8.00 -24.05
CA SER A 135 22.93 8.13 -25.43
C SER A 135 23.76 7.33 -26.45
N LEU A 136 24.84 6.66 -26.00
CA LEU A 136 25.81 5.95 -26.84
C LEU A 136 26.48 6.87 -27.88
N GLY A 137 26.73 8.14 -27.53
CA GLY A 137 27.27 9.16 -28.43
C GLY A 137 26.33 9.55 -29.57
N LYS A 138 25.04 9.18 -29.50
CA LYS A 138 24.03 9.54 -30.49
C LYS A 138 23.06 10.55 -29.90
N THR A 139 22.87 11.67 -30.60
CA THR A 139 21.83 12.66 -30.29
C THR A 139 21.21 13.08 -31.61
N PRO A 140 19.88 13.04 -31.77
CA PRO A 140 19.24 13.48 -32.98
C PRO A 140 19.41 14.99 -33.18
N LYS A 141 19.49 15.45 -34.44
CA LYS A 141 19.49 16.89 -34.74
C LYS A 141 18.08 17.45 -34.64
N LYS A 142 17.12 16.77 -35.28
CA LYS A 142 15.69 17.06 -35.17
C LYS A 142 14.95 15.84 -34.65
N CYS A 143 14.09 16.02 -33.66
CA CYS A 143 13.26 14.96 -33.12
C CYS A 143 11.99 15.49 -32.47
N THR A 144 11.03 14.59 -32.24
CA THR A 144 9.98 14.81 -31.24
C THR A 144 10.64 14.75 -29.86
N ILE A 145 10.77 15.88 -29.17
CA ILE A 145 11.51 16.01 -27.89
C ILE A 145 11.07 14.96 -26.87
N SER A 146 9.77 14.79 -26.68
CA SER A 146 9.18 13.85 -25.71
C SER A 146 9.55 12.39 -25.98
N LYS A 147 9.65 11.97 -27.26
CA LYS A 147 10.10 10.61 -27.64
C LYS A 147 11.58 10.40 -27.31
N PHE A 148 12.45 11.37 -27.61
CA PHE A 148 13.88 11.23 -27.31
C PHE A 148 14.16 11.27 -25.80
N GLU A 149 13.57 12.22 -25.08
CA GLU A 149 13.68 12.29 -23.60
C GLU A 149 13.15 11.01 -22.95
N SER A 150 12.04 10.44 -23.46
CA SER A 150 11.50 9.16 -22.98
C SER A 150 12.43 7.99 -23.28
N ALA A 151 13.08 7.95 -24.45
CA ALA A 151 14.02 6.89 -24.84
C ALA A 151 15.27 6.89 -23.95
N ILE A 152 15.83 8.07 -23.65
CA ILE A 152 16.93 8.24 -22.69
C ILE A 152 16.45 7.92 -21.27
N GLY A 153 15.24 8.36 -20.91
CA GLY A 153 14.59 8.13 -19.63
C GLY A 153 14.32 6.65 -19.31
N LEU A 154 14.36 5.74 -20.29
CA LEU A 154 14.28 4.29 -20.06
C LEU A 154 15.33 3.81 -19.05
N MET A 155 16.48 4.46 -19.03
CA MET A 155 17.65 4.12 -18.22
C MET A 155 17.48 4.49 -16.73
N LEU A 156 16.42 5.24 -16.40
CA LEU A 156 15.96 5.52 -15.04
C LEU A 156 15.06 4.43 -14.47
N SER A 157 14.65 3.45 -15.29
CA SER A 157 13.82 2.34 -14.83
C SER A 157 14.56 1.52 -13.78
N SER A 158 13.87 1.20 -12.68
CA SER A 158 14.41 0.27 -11.68
C SER A 158 14.56 -1.13 -12.28
N VAL A 159 15.78 -1.68 -12.26
CA VAL A 159 16.12 -2.96 -12.89
C VAL A 159 17.00 -3.81 -11.99
N TYR A 160 17.00 -5.12 -12.23
CA TYR A 160 18.14 -5.97 -11.87
C TYR A 160 19.14 -5.91 -13.02
N LEU A 161 20.38 -5.49 -12.74
CA LEU A 161 21.44 -5.48 -13.75
C LEU A 161 22.17 -6.82 -13.74
N LEU A 162 21.87 -7.65 -14.74
CA LEU A 162 22.39 -9.02 -14.84
C LEU A 162 23.58 -9.06 -15.80
N PRO A 163 24.70 -9.72 -15.46
CA PRO A 163 25.90 -9.79 -16.29
C PRO A 163 25.71 -10.78 -17.46
N ILE A 164 24.80 -10.45 -18.37
CA ILE A 164 24.46 -11.24 -19.54
C ILE A 164 24.17 -10.31 -20.72
N GLN A 165 24.60 -10.73 -21.91
CA GLN A 165 24.33 -10.06 -23.18
C GLN A 165 23.69 -11.05 -24.14
N PRO A 166 22.35 -11.04 -24.29
CA PRO A 166 21.66 -11.89 -25.25
C PRO A 166 22.03 -11.50 -26.69
N ARG A 167 22.14 -12.49 -27.58
CA ARG A 167 22.17 -12.28 -29.03
C ARG A 167 20.75 -11.98 -29.52
N ILE A 168 20.54 -10.76 -30.01
CA ILE A 168 19.23 -10.23 -30.37
C ILE A 168 19.10 -10.10 -31.89
N CYS A 169 17.99 -10.57 -32.44
CA CYS A 169 17.53 -10.20 -33.77
C CYS A 169 16.38 -9.19 -33.66
N VAL A 170 16.50 -8.04 -34.31
CA VAL A 170 15.40 -7.07 -34.45
C VAL A 170 14.70 -7.34 -35.78
N ILE A 171 13.39 -7.59 -35.74
CA ILE A 171 12.53 -7.82 -36.92
C ILE A 171 11.56 -6.66 -37.11
N GLU A 172 11.00 -6.50 -38.30
CA GLU A 172 10.02 -5.43 -38.56
C GLU A 172 8.75 -5.72 -37.77
N ASP A 173 8.05 -4.67 -37.34
CA ASP A 173 6.68 -4.83 -36.87
C ASP A 173 5.77 -5.36 -37.99
N MET A 174 4.66 -5.95 -37.58
CA MET A 174 3.58 -6.33 -38.48
C MET A 174 2.37 -5.47 -38.11
N THR A 175 1.84 -4.74 -39.08
CA THR A 175 0.54 -4.08 -38.97
C THR A 175 -0.50 -4.91 -39.70
N ARG A 176 -1.74 -4.85 -39.21
CA ARG A 176 -2.90 -5.42 -39.88
C ARG A 176 -4.08 -4.49 -39.72
N THR A 177 -4.79 -4.27 -40.80
CA THR A 177 -6.06 -3.56 -40.79
C THR A 177 -7.18 -4.52 -40.43
N ILE A 178 -7.98 -4.17 -39.41
CA ILE A 178 -9.25 -4.83 -39.09
C ILE A 178 -10.41 -3.84 -39.32
N TYR A 179 -11.61 -4.38 -39.56
CA TYR A 179 -12.81 -3.58 -39.77
C TYR A 179 -13.84 -3.99 -38.72
N GLU A 180 -14.27 -3.06 -37.89
CA GLU A 180 -15.19 -3.35 -36.79
C GLU A 180 -16.22 -2.25 -36.57
N ASP A 181 -17.38 -2.62 -36.04
CA ASP A 181 -18.39 -1.66 -35.63
C ASP A 181 -17.98 -1.07 -34.28
N VAL A 182 -17.62 0.21 -34.28
CA VAL A 182 -17.06 0.88 -33.10
C VAL A 182 -17.79 2.19 -32.79
N LYS A 183 -17.39 2.80 -31.68
CA LYS A 183 -17.73 4.18 -31.33
C LYS A 183 -16.47 5.03 -31.43
N VAL A 184 -16.60 6.23 -31.94
CA VAL A 184 -15.50 7.21 -32.01
C VAL A 184 -15.93 8.50 -31.33
N VAL A 185 -15.04 9.07 -30.54
CA VAL A 185 -15.24 10.39 -29.94
C VAL A 185 -14.65 11.42 -30.88
N LYS A 186 -15.46 12.35 -31.37
CA LYS A 186 -15.04 13.42 -32.28
C LYS A 186 -15.42 14.78 -31.71
N LYS A 187 -14.67 15.82 -32.05
CA LYS A 187 -15.09 17.21 -31.79
C LYS A 187 -16.37 17.46 -32.59
N TYR A 188 -17.32 18.15 -31.98
CA TYR A 188 -18.56 18.50 -32.65
C TYR A 188 -18.30 19.63 -33.67
N GLU A 189 -18.48 19.34 -34.96
CA GLU A 189 -18.30 20.27 -36.08
C GLU A 189 -19.62 20.60 -36.80
N GLY A 190 -20.77 20.34 -36.14
CA GLY A 190 -22.10 20.48 -36.74
C GLY A 190 -22.49 21.91 -37.15
N ASP A 191 -23.68 22.03 -37.74
CA ASP A 191 -24.18 23.32 -38.24
C ASP A 191 -24.33 24.34 -37.10
N ILE A 192 -23.48 25.37 -37.12
CA ILE A 192 -23.54 26.51 -36.18
C ILE A 192 -24.87 27.27 -36.25
N ASN A 193 -25.70 27.03 -37.26
CA ASN A 193 -27.05 27.60 -37.40
C ASN A 193 -28.16 26.70 -36.84
N ASP A 194 -27.85 25.53 -36.27
CA ASP A 194 -28.82 24.67 -35.61
C ASP A 194 -29.49 25.45 -34.45
N PRO A 195 -30.84 25.55 -34.41
CA PRO A 195 -31.55 26.26 -33.35
C PRO A 195 -31.24 25.75 -31.93
N GLU A 196 -30.97 24.45 -31.76
CA GLU A 196 -30.56 23.91 -30.46
C GLU A 196 -29.12 24.32 -30.10
N TYR A 197 -28.20 24.30 -31.07
CA TYR A 197 -26.83 24.76 -30.86
C TYR A 197 -26.81 26.23 -30.40
N LEU A 198 -27.47 27.12 -31.16
CA LEU A 198 -27.55 28.55 -30.85
C LEU A 198 -28.16 28.80 -29.46
N LYS A 199 -29.17 28.01 -29.08
CA LYS A 199 -29.78 28.08 -27.74
C LYS A 199 -28.78 27.76 -26.63
N TYR A 200 -27.99 26.69 -26.78
CA TYR A 200 -27.00 26.30 -25.77
C TYR A 200 -25.77 27.20 -25.77
N GLU A 201 -25.34 27.69 -26.94
CA GLU A 201 -24.27 28.68 -27.06
C GLU A 201 -24.63 29.98 -26.35
N GLU A 202 -25.84 30.51 -26.57
CA GLU A 202 -26.33 31.70 -25.87
C GLU A 202 -26.39 31.48 -24.34
N LEU A 203 -26.79 30.28 -23.91
CA LEU A 203 -26.86 29.91 -22.50
C LEU A 203 -25.47 29.85 -21.86
N LEU A 204 -24.49 29.24 -22.53
CA LEU A 204 -23.09 29.20 -22.08
C LEU A 204 -22.48 30.60 -22.03
N ARG A 205 -22.71 31.43 -23.05
CA ARG A 205 -22.24 32.82 -23.10
C ARG A 205 -22.78 33.64 -21.92
N LYS A 206 -24.08 33.52 -21.61
CA LYS A 206 -24.69 34.17 -20.44
C LYS A 206 -24.11 33.65 -19.11
N GLU A 207 -23.75 32.37 -19.06
CA GLU A 207 -23.12 31.77 -17.89
C GLU A 207 -21.70 32.28 -17.68
N GLU A 208 -20.92 32.41 -18.75
CA GLU A 208 -19.59 33.01 -18.73
C GLU A 208 -19.64 34.47 -18.31
N GLU A 209 -20.52 35.29 -18.93
CA GLU A 209 -20.75 36.69 -18.55
C GLU A 209 -21.10 36.82 -17.06
N TYR A 210 -22.02 35.99 -16.56
CA TYR A 210 -22.37 35.96 -15.13
C TYR A 210 -21.16 35.64 -14.26
N ASN A 211 -20.34 34.66 -14.64
CA ASN A 211 -19.17 34.24 -13.85
C ASN A 211 -18.09 35.33 -13.81
N GLU A 212 -17.79 35.97 -14.93
CA GLU A 212 -16.85 37.09 -15.01
C GLU A 212 -17.32 38.28 -14.15
N ASP A 213 -18.59 38.65 -14.28
CA ASP A 213 -19.21 39.70 -13.47
C ASP A 213 -19.21 39.35 -11.98
N TYR A 214 -19.51 38.09 -11.65
CA TYR A 214 -19.51 37.59 -10.28
C TYR A 214 -18.12 37.70 -9.66
N ILE A 215 -17.07 37.29 -10.38
CA ILE A 215 -15.68 37.37 -9.93
C ILE A 215 -15.30 38.83 -9.70
N THR A 216 -15.46 39.68 -10.72
CA THR A 216 -15.10 41.10 -10.69
C THR A 216 -15.80 41.81 -9.53
N LYS A 217 -17.13 41.66 -9.43
CA LYS A 217 -17.91 42.29 -8.36
C LYS A 217 -17.55 41.74 -6.99
N THR A 218 -17.26 40.45 -6.88
CA THR A 218 -16.83 39.84 -5.61
C THR A 218 -15.48 40.38 -5.15
N GLU A 219 -14.52 40.62 -6.05
CA GLU A 219 -13.24 41.23 -5.70
C GLU A 219 -13.41 42.67 -5.20
N GLU A 220 -14.26 43.47 -5.85
CA GLU A 220 -14.62 44.83 -5.40
C GLU A 220 -15.27 44.81 -4.03
N ILE A 221 -16.26 43.93 -3.84
CA ILE A 221 -16.99 43.79 -2.58
C ILE A 221 -16.05 43.31 -1.48
N ASN A 222 -15.16 42.34 -1.73
CA ASN A 222 -14.24 41.82 -0.72
C ASN A 222 -13.25 42.90 -0.24
N LYS A 223 -12.86 43.85 -1.09
CA LYS A 223 -12.06 45.02 -0.68
C LYS A 223 -12.84 45.96 0.25
N LYS A 224 -14.14 46.13 0.01
CA LYS A 224 -15.02 47.05 0.77
C LYS A 224 -15.63 46.43 2.03
N PHE A 225 -15.98 45.14 2.00
CA PHE A 225 -16.76 44.44 3.02
C PHE A 225 -15.85 43.70 4.00
N THR A 226 -15.02 44.47 4.72
CA THR A 226 -14.24 43.92 5.83
C THR A 226 -15.16 43.42 6.95
N ASN A 227 -14.64 42.56 7.83
CA ASN A 227 -15.38 42.07 9.00
C ASN A 227 -15.95 43.23 9.85
N GLU A 228 -15.20 44.33 10.00
CA GLU A 228 -15.67 45.53 10.71
C GLU A 228 -16.78 46.25 9.95
N TYR A 229 -16.65 46.40 8.63
CA TYR A 229 -17.68 47.02 7.79
C TYR A 229 -19.00 46.26 7.88
N LEU A 230 -18.96 44.93 7.78
CA LEU A 230 -20.13 44.07 7.91
C LEU A 230 -20.77 44.17 9.30
N LYS A 231 -19.96 44.22 10.36
CA LYS A 231 -20.44 44.36 11.74
C LYS A 231 -21.14 45.71 11.99
N LYS A 232 -20.64 46.79 11.38
CA LYS A 232 -21.17 48.15 11.55
C LYS A 232 -22.47 48.37 10.77
N ASN A 233 -22.56 47.81 9.55
CA ASN A 233 -23.63 48.16 8.62
C ASN A 233 -24.73 47.10 8.49
N TYR A 234 -24.49 45.85 8.91
CA TYR A 234 -25.45 44.75 8.77
C TYR A 234 -25.68 44.02 10.10
N LYS A 235 -26.80 43.30 10.20
CA LYS A 235 -27.14 42.49 11.38
C LYS A 235 -26.83 41.02 11.15
N LYS A 236 -26.50 40.31 12.23
CA LYS A 236 -26.39 38.84 12.20
C LYS A 236 -27.77 38.23 11.97
N LYS A 237 -27.90 37.35 10.97
CA LYS A 237 -29.16 36.72 10.57
C LYS A 237 -29.04 35.21 10.58
N LYS A 238 -30.06 34.53 11.13
CA LYS A 238 -30.14 33.06 11.14
C LYS A 238 -30.80 32.55 9.85
N ASP A 239 -31.81 33.27 9.37
CA ASP A 239 -32.51 33.10 8.10
C ASP A 239 -31.71 33.60 6.88
N GLY A 240 -32.12 33.18 5.68
CA GLY A 240 -31.38 33.42 4.43
C GLY A 240 -30.20 32.45 4.23
N HIS A 241 -29.60 32.48 3.04
CA HIS A 241 -28.52 31.58 2.66
C HIS A 241 -27.31 32.35 2.15
N THR A 242 -26.11 31.80 2.36
CA THR A 242 -24.89 32.28 1.70
C THR A 242 -24.94 31.98 0.19
N PRO A 243 -24.12 32.63 -0.65
CA PRO A 243 -24.06 32.30 -2.09
C PRO A 243 -23.83 30.80 -2.34
N ALA A 244 -22.96 30.16 -1.56
CA ALA A 244 -22.70 28.73 -1.65
C ALA A 244 -23.93 27.89 -1.34
N GLN A 245 -24.67 28.24 -0.29
CA GLN A 245 -25.90 27.54 0.09
C GLN A 245 -27.04 27.77 -0.90
N TRP A 246 -27.12 28.94 -1.54
CA TRP A 246 -28.09 29.16 -2.61
C TRP A 246 -27.78 28.27 -3.82
N ARG A 247 -26.50 28.09 -4.18
CA ARG A 247 -26.10 27.19 -5.26
C ARG A 247 -26.53 25.75 -5.01
N GLU A 248 -26.48 25.29 -3.76
CA GLU A 248 -26.99 23.97 -3.36
C GLU A 248 -28.52 23.82 -3.52
N LEU A 249 -29.25 24.94 -3.52
CA LEU A 249 -30.69 24.99 -3.74
C LEU A 249 -31.05 25.28 -5.21
N GLY A 250 -30.09 25.15 -6.15
CA GLY A 250 -30.30 25.43 -7.57
C GLY A 250 -30.47 26.91 -7.90
N ARG A 251 -29.97 27.80 -7.04
CA ARG A 251 -30.11 29.27 -7.21
C ARG A 251 -28.77 29.98 -7.06
N ARG A 252 -28.69 31.20 -7.55
CA ARG A 252 -27.50 32.05 -7.39
C ARG A 252 -27.90 33.48 -7.07
N VAL A 253 -27.00 34.21 -6.42
CA VAL A 253 -27.27 35.61 -6.05
C VAL A 253 -27.17 36.47 -7.31
N LYS A 254 -28.12 37.38 -7.54
CA LYS A 254 -28.07 38.29 -8.68
C LYS A 254 -26.86 39.22 -8.55
N ILE A 255 -26.18 39.52 -9.66
CA ILE A 255 -24.95 40.32 -9.68
C ILE A 255 -25.14 41.71 -9.06
N ASP A 256 -26.29 42.34 -9.29
CA ASP A 256 -26.69 43.64 -8.76
C ASP A 256 -27.11 43.63 -7.28
N GLU A 257 -27.23 42.44 -6.67
CA GLU A 257 -27.56 42.24 -5.26
C GLU A 257 -26.37 41.79 -4.40
N LEU A 258 -25.24 41.40 -5.02
CA LEU A 258 -24.04 40.91 -4.32
C LEU A 258 -23.45 41.91 -3.30
N ASP A 259 -23.60 43.21 -3.53
CA ASP A 259 -23.14 44.28 -2.64
C ASP A 259 -24.22 44.72 -1.63
N LYS A 260 -25.37 44.06 -1.62
CA LYS A 260 -26.51 44.35 -0.72
C LYS A 260 -26.90 43.13 0.13
N PRO A 261 -26.01 42.57 0.97
CA PRO A 261 -26.37 41.41 1.76
C PRO A 261 -27.52 41.71 2.74
N TYR A 262 -28.46 40.78 2.86
CA TYR A 262 -29.52 40.86 3.88
C TYR A 262 -28.96 40.84 5.32
N GLY A 263 -27.83 40.17 5.52
CA GLY A 263 -27.13 40.11 6.79
C GLY A 263 -25.89 39.24 6.71
N TYR A 264 -25.38 38.81 7.87
CA TYR A 264 -24.24 37.90 7.93
C TYR A 264 -24.43 36.77 8.95
N ILE A 265 -23.62 35.71 8.85
CA ILE A 265 -23.54 34.59 9.80
C ILE A 265 -22.10 34.22 10.15
N GLY A 266 -21.88 33.64 11.33
CA GLY A 266 -20.59 33.10 11.75
C GLY A 266 -19.44 34.09 11.60
N ASN A 267 -18.38 33.70 10.89
CA ASN A 267 -17.22 34.50 10.53
C ASN A 267 -17.53 35.53 9.41
N TYR A 268 -18.62 36.28 9.56
CA TYR A 268 -19.03 37.35 8.63
C TYR A 268 -19.33 36.88 7.19
N TYR A 269 -19.80 35.65 7.02
CA TYR A 269 -20.30 35.18 5.73
C TYR A 269 -21.61 35.90 5.37
N ARG A 270 -21.63 36.55 4.20
CA ARG A 270 -22.77 37.29 3.65
C ARG A 270 -23.96 36.36 3.40
N LYS A 271 -25.15 36.78 3.78
CA LYS A 271 -26.42 36.08 3.54
C LYS A 271 -27.36 36.91 2.67
N TYR A 272 -28.12 36.20 1.83
CA TYR A 272 -29.08 36.76 0.89
C TYR A 272 -30.43 36.04 1.02
N LYS A 273 -31.51 36.75 0.70
CA LYS A 273 -32.87 36.19 0.65
C LYS A 273 -33.22 35.69 -0.75
N PHE A 274 -34.32 34.95 -0.85
CA PHE A 274 -34.80 34.33 -2.09
C PHE A 274 -35.05 35.36 -3.22
N ASP A 275 -35.58 36.54 -2.90
CA ASP A 275 -35.83 37.65 -3.83
C ASP A 275 -34.55 38.27 -4.41
N GLN A 276 -33.43 38.15 -3.69
CA GLN A 276 -32.09 38.59 -4.11
C GLN A 276 -31.36 37.55 -4.99
N THR A 277 -32.03 36.43 -5.28
CA THR A 277 -31.49 35.33 -6.08
C THR A 277 -32.28 35.11 -7.35
N GLU A 278 -31.63 34.48 -8.31
CA GLU A 278 -32.22 33.92 -9.52
C GLU A 278 -31.97 32.40 -9.57
N GLU A 279 -32.70 31.70 -10.43
CA GLU A 279 -32.43 30.28 -10.68
C GLU A 279 -31.09 30.14 -11.40
N SER A 280 -30.29 29.17 -10.97
CA SER A 280 -29.08 28.81 -11.70
C SER A 280 -29.50 28.07 -12.96
N PRO A 281 -28.94 28.40 -14.13
CA PRO A 281 -29.25 27.65 -15.34
C PRO A 281 -28.76 26.22 -15.20
N ASP A 282 -29.66 25.28 -15.44
CA ASP A 282 -29.34 23.87 -15.56
C ASP A 282 -28.90 23.61 -17.01
N ILE A 283 -27.60 23.40 -17.20
CA ILE A 283 -26.98 23.25 -18.52
C ILE A 283 -26.66 21.77 -18.69
N PRO A 284 -27.32 21.01 -19.58
CA PRO A 284 -27.09 19.58 -19.73
C PRO A 284 -25.71 19.28 -20.33
N MET A 285 -25.18 18.07 -20.12
CA MET A 285 -23.96 17.55 -20.77
C MET A 285 -24.29 16.88 -22.11
N ASN A 286 -24.61 17.67 -23.13
CA ASN A 286 -24.89 17.19 -24.48
C ASN A 286 -23.78 17.60 -25.47
N LYS A 287 -23.91 17.21 -26.74
CA LYS A 287 -22.86 17.46 -27.74
C LYS A 287 -22.53 18.94 -27.96
N TYR A 288 -23.53 19.82 -27.82
CA TYR A 288 -23.37 21.26 -27.99
C TYR A 288 -22.61 21.89 -26.82
N THR A 289 -22.86 21.43 -25.59
CA THR A 289 -22.26 22.01 -24.38
C THR A 289 -20.92 21.39 -24.02
N VAL A 290 -20.74 20.10 -24.33
CA VAL A 290 -19.48 19.38 -24.12
C VAL A 290 -18.49 19.69 -25.25
N GLY A 291 -18.98 19.99 -26.47
CA GLY A 291 -18.16 20.25 -27.65
C GLY A 291 -17.63 18.98 -28.35
N TYR A 292 -18.16 17.82 -27.97
CA TYR A 292 -17.80 16.52 -28.51
C TYR A 292 -19.07 15.71 -28.79
N GLU A 293 -18.97 14.74 -29.68
CA GLU A 293 -20.00 13.75 -29.91
C GLU A 293 -19.42 12.34 -29.96
N VAL A 294 -20.25 11.35 -29.63
CA VAL A 294 -19.96 9.93 -29.80
C VAL A 294 -20.68 9.49 -31.07
N VAL A 295 -19.91 9.08 -32.06
CA VAL A 295 -20.44 8.62 -33.35
C VAL A 295 -20.26 7.11 -33.41
N GLU A 296 -21.32 6.39 -33.78
CA GLU A 296 -21.19 4.99 -34.19
C GLU A 296 -20.66 4.94 -35.62
N ASP A 297 -19.56 4.22 -35.82
CA ASP A 297 -18.92 4.05 -37.12
C ASP A 297 -18.87 2.56 -37.44
N ASP A 298 -19.72 2.16 -38.40
CA ASP A 298 -19.86 0.77 -38.80
C ASP A 298 -18.74 0.40 -39.78
N LYS A 299 -18.07 -0.74 -39.54
CA LYS A 299 -16.86 -1.17 -40.28
C LYS A 299 -15.75 -0.12 -40.30
N HIS A 300 -15.54 0.54 -39.17
CA HIS A 300 -14.44 1.46 -38.99
C HIS A 300 -13.10 0.74 -39.20
N GLU A 301 -12.18 1.39 -39.91
CA GLU A 301 -10.86 0.88 -40.22
C GLU A 301 -9.91 1.08 -39.03
N ILE A 302 -9.42 -0.02 -38.44
CA ILE A 302 -8.49 0.04 -37.31
C ILE A 302 -7.16 -0.58 -37.75
N GLU A 303 -6.09 0.22 -37.72
CA GLU A 303 -4.73 -0.28 -37.92
C GLU A 303 -4.18 -0.82 -36.59
N VAL A 304 -3.80 -2.10 -36.58
CA VAL A 304 -3.36 -2.80 -35.37
C VAL A 304 -1.88 -3.16 -35.51
N GLU A 305 -1.02 -2.56 -34.66
CA GLU A 305 0.36 -3.02 -34.48
C GLU A 305 0.37 -4.31 -33.65
N ILE A 306 0.59 -5.44 -34.31
CA ILE A 306 0.34 -6.79 -33.75
C ILE A 306 1.29 -7.12 -32.59
N PHE A 307 2.52 -6.60 -32.62
CA PHE A 307 3.61 -6.99 -31.73
C PHE A 307 4.18 -5.83 -30.90
N ASP A 308 3.49 -4.68 -30.79
CA ASP A 308 4.06 -3.49 -30.12
C ASP A 308 4.54 -3.81 -28.70
N GLY A 309 5.87 -3.78 -28.54
CA GLY A 309 6.51 -3.98 -27.25
C GLY A 309 6.71 -5.44 -26.83
N ASN A 310 6.31 -6.44 -27.63
CA ASN A 310 6.41 -7.86 -27.27
C ASN A 310 7.32 -8.68 -28.19
N GLY A 311 8.36 -9.29 -27.61
CA GLY A 311 9.26 -10.21 -28.29
C GLY A 311 9.30 -11.59 -27.63
N VAL A 312 10.24 -12.43 -28.08
CA VAL A 312 10.46 -13.78 -27.55
C VAL A 312 11.89 -13.99 -27.10
N MET A 313 12.06 -14.87 -26.11
CA MET A 313 13.36 -15.33 -25.62
C MET A 313 13.42 -16.86 -25.61
N SER A 314 14.60 -17.41 -25.87
CA SER A 314 14.83 -18.86 -25.87
C SER A 314 14.73 -19.44 -24.45
N TYR A 315 14.52 -20.75 -24.36
CA TYR A 315 14.54 -21.45 -23.07
C TYR A 315 15.90 -21.34 -22.38
N ASP A 316 17.00 -21.40 -23.15
CA ASP A 316 18.37 -21.31 -22.64
C ASP A 316 18.61 -19.98 -21.91
N VAL A 317 18.24 -18.86 -22.53
CA VAL A 317 18.47 -17.54 -21.94
C VAL A 317 17.50 -17.27 -20.78
N ALA A 318 16.25 -17.76 -20.88
CA ALA A 318 15.28 -17.64 -19.80
C ALA A 318 15.74 -18.37 -18.52
N ASP A 319 16.30 -19.58 -18.67
CA ASP A 319 16.87 -20.35 -17.55
C ASP A 319 18.09 -19.65 -16.94
N LYS A 320 19.02 -19.18 -17.78
CA LYS A 320 20.19 -18.40 -17.33
C LYS A 320 19.77 -17.16 -16.55
N ILE A 321 18.85 -16.36 -17.07
CA ILE A 321 18.36 -15.14 -16.41
C ILE A 321 17.64 -15.49 -15.11
N SER A 322 16.81 -16.54 -15.09
CA SER A 322 16.09 -16.96 -13.88
C SER A 322 17.04 -17.39 -12.77
N LYS A 323 18.12 -18.12 -13.11
CA LYS A 323 19.20 -18.48 -12.18
C LYS A 323 19.95 -17.25 -11.66
N LEU A 324 20.28 -16.30 -12.54
CA LEU A 324 20.92 -15.04 -12.16
C LEU A 324 20.01 -14.19 -11.25
N LEU A 325 18.70 -14.29 -11.35
CA LEU A 325 17.75 -13.63 -10.44
C LEU A 325 17.56 -14.38 -9.11
N GLY A 326 18.14 -15.57 -8.97
CA GLY A 326 17.96 -16.45 -7.80
C GLY A 326 16.55 -17.05 -7.69
N LEU A 327 15.86 -17.26 -8.82
CA LEU A 327 14.55 -17.91 -8.86
C LEU A 327 14.70 -19.42 -8.77
N ASN A 328 13.73 -20.08 -8.13
CA ASN A 328 13.61 -21.54 -8.07
C ASN A 328 12.74 -22.13 -9.20
N TYR A 329 12.37 -21.31 -10.18
CA TYR A 329 11.64 -21.67 -11.39
C TYR A 329 12.15 -20.83 -12.56
N THR A 330 11.86 -21.26 -13.79
CA THR A 330 12.15 -20.46 -14.99
C THR A 330 10.96 -19.57 -15.31
N THR A 331 11.16 -18.25 -15.35
CA THR A 331 10.06 -17.31 -15.65
C THR A 331 9.57 -17.43 -17.09
N ASN A 332 8.26 -17.22 -17.30
CA ASN A 332 7.64 -17.24 -18.62
C ASN A 332 7.73 -15.92 -19.38
N ALA A 333 7.94 -14.79 -18.69
CA ALA A 333 8.12 -13.51 -19.35
C ALA A 333 8.94 -12.55 -18.48
N MET A 334 9.63 -11.60 -19.12
CA MET A 334 10.39 -10.57 -18.42
C MET A 334 10.34 -9.24 -19.17
N GLN A 335 10.20 -8.15 -18.41
CA GLN A 335 10.33 -6.80 -18.94
C GLN A 335 11.81 -6.44 -18.98
N ILE A 336 12.36 -6.29 -20.18
CA ILE A 336 13.78 -5.99 -20.40
C ILE A 336 14.00 -4.49 -20.63
N ARG A 337 15.17 -4.02 -20.24
CA ARG A 337 15.66 -2.65 -20.45
C ARG A 337 17.13 -2.69 -20.85
N GLN A 338 17.46 -1.95 -21.90
CA GLN A 338 18.82 -1.59 -22.31
C GLN A 338 18.77 -0.20 -22.97
N ASN A 339 19.92 0.42 -23.28
CA ASN A 339 19.96 1.65 -24.09
C ASN A 339 19.06 1.50 -25.32
N TYR A 340 18.02 2.32 -25.42
CA TYR A 340 17.01 2.29 -26.48
C TYR A 340 16.19 0.98 -26.64
N ILE A 341 16.35 -0.04 -25.78
CA ILE A 341 15.52 -1.28 -25.84
C ILE A 341 14.56 -1.33 -24.65
N LYS A 342 13.27 -1.50 -24.94
CA LYS A 342 12.19 -1.65 -23.96
C LYS A 342 11.15 -2.63 -24.48
N GLY A 343 10.75 -3.60 -23.65
CA GLY A 343 9.53 -4.38 -23.88
C GLY A 343 9.45 -5.64 -23.03
N LEU A 344 8.47 -6.49 -23.32
CA LEU A 344 8.25 -7.79 -22.70
C LEU A 344 8.75 -8.90 -23.64
N VAL A 345 9.66 -9.75 -23.15
CA VAL A 345 10.05 -10.97 -23.88
C VAL A 345 9.43 -12.20 -23.23
N VAL A 346 8.75 -13.03 -24.03
CA VAL A 346 8.07 -14.26 -23.61
C VAL A 346 8.93 -15.47 -23.93
N ARG A 347 8.97 -16.43 -23.00
CA ARG A 347 9.76 -17.65 -23.11
C ARG A 347 9.14 -18.60 -24.13
N MET A 348 9.81 -18.80 -25.26
CA MET A 348 9.37 -19.70 -26.33
C MET A 348 10.52 -20.63 -26.76
N ASP A 349 10.20 -21.88 -27.07
CA ASP A 349 11.15 -22.80 -27.72
C ASP A 349 11.16 -22.56 -29.24
N PHE A 350 11.50 -21.33 -29.63
CA PHE A 350 11.48 -20.92 -31.02
C PHE A 350 12.52 -21.70 -31.85
N LYS A 351 13.61 -22.18 -31.23
CA LYS A 351 14.65 -22.95 -31.93
C LYS A 351 14.08 -24.27 -32.44
N SER A 352 13.38 -25.02 -31.59
CA SER A 352 12.72 -26.26 -32.01
C SER A 352 11.55 -25.97 -32.95
N TYR A 353 10.78 -24.91 -32.71
CA TYR A 353 9.68 -24.49 -33.59
C TYR A 353 10.17 -24.27 -35.02
N PHE A 354 11.20 -23.44 -35.21
CA PHE A 354 11.76 -23.14 -36.53
C PHE A 354 12.41 -24.36 -37.18
N LYS A 355 13.07 -25.22 -36.39
CA LYS A 355 13.60 -26.50 -36.88
C LYS A 355 12.50 -27.38 -37.46
N GLU A 356 11.35 -27.51 -36.80
CA GLU A 356 10.19 -28.26 -37.30
C GLU A 356 9.58 -27.65 -38.57
N LYS A 357 9.74 -26.34 -38.78
CA LYS A 357 9.31 -25.61 -39.98
C LYS A 357 10.38 -25.55 -41.08
N GLY A 358 11.56 -26.14 -40.87
CA GLY A 358 12.68 -26.09 -41.83
C GLY A 358 13.36 -24.72 -41.94
N ILE A 359 13.14 -23.82 -40.99
CA ILE A 359 13.72 -22.48 -40.96
C ILE A 359 15.03 -22.51 -40.17
N THR A 360 16.13 -22.13 -40.82
CA THR A 360 17.48 -22.12 -40.21
C THR A 360 18.01 -20.72 -39.92
N HIS A 361 17.47 -19.71 -40.62
CA HIS A 361 17.89 -18.32 -40.53
C HIS A 361 16.68 -17.39 -40.45
N ILE A 362 16.83 -16.26 -39.76
CA ILE A 362 15.85 -15.17 -39.67
C ILE A 362 16.49 -13.89 -40.17
N LYS A 363 15.75 -13.13 -40.97
CA LYS A 363 16.18 -11.83 -41.51
C LYS A 363 15.78 -10.69 -40.58
N GLY A 364 16.76 -9.96 -40.07
CA GLY A 364 16.53 -8.74 -39.28
C GLY A 364 16.21 -7.52 -40.15
N ILE A 365 15.82 -6.40 -39.52
CA ILE A 365 15.33 -5.19 -40.22
C ILE A 365 16.35 -4.54 -41.17
N TRP A 366 17.65 -4.69 -40.91
CA TRP A 366 18.72 -4.22 -41.81
C TRP A 366 19.17 -5.27 -42.84
N GLY A 367 18.37 -6.32 -43.04
CA GLY A 367 18.60 -7.36 -44.04
C GLY A 367 19.63 -8.43 -43.66
N LYS A 368 20.33 -8.29 -42.52
CA LYS A 368 21.23 -9.33 -42.00
C LYS A 368 20.46 -10.59 -41.63
N GLU A 369 20.97 -11.74 -42.05
CA GLU A 369 20.47 -13.04 -41.63
C GLU A 369 21.17 -13.53 -40.36
N TYR A 370 20.39 -14.13 -39.47
CA TYR A 370 20.85 -14.65 -38.20
C TYR A 370 20.51 -16.14 -38.10
N SER A 371 21.48 -16.97 -37.74
CA SER A 371 21.23 -18.38 -37.47
C SER A 371 20.31 -18.53 -36.25
N VAL A 372 19.21 -19.26 -36.41
CA VAL A 372 18.22 -19.46 -35.33
C VAL A 372 18.84 -20.07 -34.08
N ASN A 373 19.76 -21.04 -34.25
CA ASN A 373 20.39 -21.74 -33.13
C ASN A 373 21.27 -20.82 -32.27
N GLU A 374 21.73 -19.72 -32.86
CA GLU A 374 22.56 -18.72 -32.21
C GLU A 374 21.74 -17.59 -31.56
N LEU A 375 20.47 -17.43 -31.90
CA LEU A 375 19.67 -16.37 -31.29
C LEU A 375 19.28 -16.71 -29.86
N ASP A 376 19.37 -15.70 -28.99
CA ASP A 376 18.85 -15.77 -27.63
C ASP A 376 17.46 -15.11 -27.55
N MET A 377 17.26 -14.01 -28.28
CA MET A 377 16.01 -13.24 -28.34
C MET A 377 15.69 -12.76 -29.76
N ILE A 378 14.40 -12.64 -30.04
CA ILE A 378 13.87 -11.99 -31.26
C ILE A 378 12.90 -10.91 -30.77
N ILE A 379 13.12 -9.66 -31.18
CA ILE A 379 12.30 -8.52 -30.77
C ILE A 379 11.81 -7.74 -31.99
N PRO A 380 10.60 -7.17 -31.95
CA PRO A 380 10.11 -6.29 -33.00
C PRO A 380 10.77 -4.90 -32.98
N GLU A 381 10.62 -4.16 -34.07
CA GLU A 381 11.13 -2.80 -34.27
C GLU A 381 10.64 -1.85 -33.17
N SER A 382 9.38 -1.97 -32.79
CA SER A 382 8.72 -1.25 -31.71
C SER A 382 9.47 -1.36 -30.38
N MET A 383 10.18 -2.46 -30.09
CA MET A 383 10.98 -2.57 -28.86
C MET A 383 12.30 -1.77 -28.92
N PHE A 384 12.78 -1.38 -30.10
CA PHE A 384 14.01 -0.61 -30.30
C PHE A 384 13.68 0.88 -30.54
N LYS A 385 13.63 1.66 -29.46
CA LYS A 385 13.21 3.07 -29.42
C LYS A 385 14.30 4.05 -29.94
N ALA A 386 15.02 3.68 -31.01
CA ALA A 386 16.12 4.44 -31.60
C ALA A 386 15.80 5.08 -32.98
N LYS A 387 14.58 4.90 -33.50
CA LYS A 387 14.09 5.55 -34.72
C LYS A 387 13.54 6.94 -34.42
N LEU A 388 14.45 7.92 -34.32
CA LEU A 388 14.19 9.22 -33.69
C LEU A 388 14.60 10.43 -34.54
N GLU A 389 15.51 10.28 -35.51
CA GLU A 389 15.99 11.39 -36.33
C GLU A 389 14.91 11.78 -37.36
N VAL A 390 14.42 13.01 -37.30
CA VAL A 390 13.44 13.52 -38.26
C VAL A 390 14.16 14.09 -39.48
N VAL A 391 14.03 13.40 -40.61
CA VAL A 391 14.72 13.73 -41.87
C VAL A 391 13.80 14.39 -42.91
N GLY A 392 12.50 14.47 -42.63
CA GLY A 392 11.52 15.10 -43.52
C GLY A 392 10.09 14.85 -43.07
N ARG A 393 9.14 15.02 -43.99
CA ARG A 393 7.71 14.73 -43.79
C ARG A 393 7.28 13.62 -44.74
N LYS A 394 6.33 12.80 -44.31
CA LYS A 394 5.59 11.85 -45.16
C LYS A 394 4.45 12.58 -45.88
N GLU A 395 3.80 11.89 -46.81
CA GLU A 395 2.66 12.42 -47.59
C GLU A 395 1.45 12.73 -46.71
N ASP A 396 1.22 11.92 -45.67
CA ASP A 396 0.19 12.13 -44.63
C ASP A 396 0.48 13.33 -43.71
N GLY A 397 1.57 14.05 -43.93
CA GLY A 397 1.99 15.17 -43.12
C GLY A 397 2.64 14.78 -41.80
N SER A 398 2.89 13.51 -41.49
CA SER A 398 3.64 13.06 -40.31
C SER A 398 5.17 13.13 -40.52
N ASP A 399 5.95 13.04 -39.45
CA ASP A 399 7.41 13.04 -39.54
C ASP A 399 7.96 11.76 -40.18
N LYS A 400 8.84 11.93 -41.18
CA LYS A 400 9.69 10.85 -41.68
C LYS A 400 10.89 10.68 -40.76
N LYS A 401 10.99 9.52 -40.09
CA LYS A 401 12.00 9.21 -39.08
C LYS A 401 13.01 8.16 -39.54
N GLU A 402 14.27 8.34 -39.20
CA GLU A 402 15.37 7.40 -39.41
C GLU A 402 16.00 6.93 -38.09
N TRP A 403 16.74 5.82 -38.17
CA TRP A 403 17.48 5.23 -37.06
C TRP A 403 18.69 6.08 -36.69
N LEU A 404 18.97 6.22 -35.39
CA LEU A 404 20.22 6.84 -34.89
C LEU A 404 21.48 6.02 -35.20
N PHE A 405 21.31 4.76 -35.60
CA PHE A 405 22.37 3.80 -35.89
C PHE A 405 22.21 3.28 -37.32
N ARG A 406 23.33 3.06 -38.02
CA ARG A 406 23.32 2.56 -39.40
C ARG A 406 22.85 1.10 -39.50
N ASN A 407 23.12 0.32 -38.45
CA ASN A 407 22.68 -1.06 -38.29
C ASN A 407 22.79 -1.48 -36.81
N PHE A 408 22.28 -2.67 -36.49
CA PHE A 408 22.33 -3.20 -35.13
C PHE A 408 23.76 -3.45 -34.62
N GLN A 409 24.70 -3.81 -35.51
CA GLN A 409 26.09 -4.06 -35.13
C GLN A 409 26.80 -2.79 -34.64
N GLU A 410 26.51 -1.63 -35.24
CA GLU A 410 26.99 -0.34 -34.74
C GLU A 410 26.45 -0.07 -33.33
N TYR A 411 25.16 -0.34 -33.08
CA TYR A 411 24.57 -0.23 -31.76
C TYR A 411 25.27 -1.13 -30.74
N GLU A 412 25.48 -2.41 -31.07
CA GLU A 412 26.17 -3.37 -30.19
C GLU A 412 27.62 -2.94 -29.91
N GLY A 413 28.35 -2.50 -30.95
CA GLY A 413 29.72 -2.01 -30.81
C GLY A 413 29.83 -0.76 -29.94
N LEU A 414 28.92 0.20 -30.08
CA LEU A 414 28.88 1.39 -29.22
C LEU A 414 28.47 1.05 -27.79
N ARG A 415 27.47 0.18 -27.61
CA ARG A 415 27.08 -0.34 -26.31
C ARG A 415 28.28 -0.95 -25.58
N ASP A 416 29.05 -1.79 -26.26
CA ASP A 416 30.23 -2.45 -25.70
C ASP A 416 31.37 -1.45 -25.44
N PHE A 417 31.61 -0.50 -26.35
CA PHE A 417 32.58 0.58 -26.18
C PHE A 417 32.31 1.42 -24.92
N TYR A 418 31.04 1.79 -24.70
CA TYR A 418 30.63 2.50 -23.48
C TYR A 418 30.46 1.56 -22.27
N GLY A 419 30.74 0.26 -22.40
CA GLY A 419 30.76 -0.74 -21.33
C GLY A 419 29.39 -1.10 -20.76
N PHE A 420 28.33 -1.08 -21.58
CA PHE A 420 27.00 -1.57 -21.22
C PHE A 420 26.91 -3.09 -21.47
N ASN A 421 27.51 -3.87 -20.57
CA ASN A 421 27.60 -5.33 -20.66
C ASN A 421 26.61 -6.10 -19.78
N LYS A 422 25.60 -5.41 -19.26
CA LYS A 422 24.55 -5.99 -18.40
C LYS A 422 23.17 -5.79 -19.01
N LEU A 423 22.28 -6.76 -18.86
CA LEU A 423 20.86 -6.63 -19.22
C LEU A 423 20.06 -6.17 -18.00
N GLY A 424 19.24 -5.13 -18.17
CA GLY A 424 18.29 -4.71 -17.16
C GLY A 424 17.00 -5.54 -17.19
N VAL A 425 16.62 -6.15 -16.07
CA VAL A 425 15.30 -6.78 -15.89
C VAL A 425 14.44 -5.94 -14.94
N ALA A 426 13.45 -5.24 -15.50
CA ALA A 426 12.57 -4.34 -14.76
C ALA A 426 11.48 -5.09 -13.98
N ASN A 427 10.98 -6.19 -14.51
CA ASN A 427 10.02 -7.07 -13.84
C ASN A 427 9.97 -8.44 -14.55
N TYR A 428 9.33 -9.43 -13.93
CA TYR A 428 9.20 -10.77 -14.48
C TYR A 428 7.92 -11.47 -14.03
N ALA A 429 7.43 -12.41 -14.83
CA ALA A 429 6.23 -13.20 -14.53
C ALA A 429 6.50 -14.15 -13.37
N LYS A 430 5.66 -14.10 -12.34
CA LYS A 430 5.70 -15.04 -11.21
C LYS A 430 5.07 -16.35 -11.63
N ASP A 431 5.70 -17.48 -11.32
CA ASP A 431 5.12 -18.82 -11.55
C ASP A 431 3.81 -19.00 -10.76
N LYS A 432 3.83 -18.69 -9.45
CA LYS A 432 2.61 -18.73 -8.63
C LYS A 432 1.89 -17.37 -8.69
N LEU A 433 0.64 -17.40 -9.15
CA LEU A 433 -0.28 -16.27 -9.16
C LEU A 433 -1.05 -16.18 -7.84
N ASP A 434 -1.40 -14.95 -7.44
CA ASP A 434 -2.37 -14.75 -6.37
C ASP A 434 -3.77 -15.20 -6.85
N GLU A 435 -4.59 -15.78 -5.99
CA GLU A 435 -5.95 -16.22 -6.39
C GLU A 435 -6.98 -15.09 -6.29
N TYR A 436 -6.70 -14.09 -5.45
CA TYR A 436 -7.57 -12.97 -5.16
C TYR A 436 -6.77 -11.68 -5.25
N THR A 437 -7.43 -10.64 -5.73
CA THR A 437 -6.88 -9.28 -5.82
C THR A 437 -7.91 -8.26 -5.35
N LYS A 438 -7.44 -7.08 -4.97
CA LYS A 438 -8.31 -5.97 -4.59
C LYS A 438 -8.93 -5.35 -5.85
N MET A 439 -10.24 -5.12 -5.81
CA MET A 439 -10.92 -4.23 -6.76
C MET A 439 -10.47 -2.78 -6.54
N THR A 440 -10.76 -1.93 -7.51
CA THR A 440 -10.59 -0.47 -7.40
C THR A 440 -11.98 0.19 -7.42
N TYR A 441 -12.11 1.39 -6.87
CA TYR A 441 -13.38 2.12 -6.97
C TYR A 441 -13.74 2.45 -8.43
N GLN A 442 -12.74 2.64 -9.30
CA GLN A 442 -12.97 2.80 -10.75
C GLN A 442 -13.62 1.56 -11.35
N PHE A 443 -13.17 0.37 -10.95
CA PHE A 443 -13.77 -0.88 -11.40
C PHE A 443 -15.22 -1.03 -10.91
N ILE A 444 -15.50 -0.66 -9.66
CA ILE A 444 -16.88 -0.66 -9.13
C ILE A 444 -17.77 0.30 -9.92
N ASN A 445 -17.30 1.52 -10.21
CA ASN A 445 -18.06 2.54 -10.92
C ASN A 445 -18.22 2.29 -12.42
N ALA A 446 -17.44 1.35 -12.99
CA ALA A 446 -17.57 0.90 -14.37
C ALA A 446 -18.51 -0.31 -14.54
N LEU A 447 -19.13 -0.79 -13.45
CA LEU A 447 -20.03 -1.93 -13.42
C LEU A 447 -21.43 -1.53 -12.96
N ASN A 448 -22.45 -2.24 -13.41
CA ASN A 448 -23.82 -2.05 -12.95
C ASN A 448 -24.12 -2.83 -11.65
N LEU A 449 -23.33 -2.56 -10.60
CA LEU A 449 -23.45 -3.26 -9.32
C LEU A 449 -24.51 -2.63 -8.41
N SER A 450 -25.42 -3.44 -7.90
CA SER A 450 -26.33 -3.01 -6.83
C SER A 450 -25.62 -2.98 -5.46
N LYS A 451 -26.19 -2.24 -4.49
CA LYS A 451 -25.72 -2.26 -3.09
C LYS A 451 -25.65 -3.70 -2.52
N LYS A 452 -26.60 -4.55 -2.91
CA LYS A 452 -26.67 -5.95 -2.47
C LYS A 452 -25.50 -6.75 -3.03
N ASP A 453 -25.10 -6.48 -4.26
CA ASP A 453 -24.00 -7.19 -4.92
C ASP A 453 -22.65 -6.76 -4.34
N ILE A 454 -22.45 -5.46 -4.11
CA ILE A 454 -21.28 -4.95 -3.37
C ILE A 454 -21.20 -5.58 -1.97
N LYS A 455 -22.33 -5.68 -1.25
CA LYS A 455 -22.38 -6.35 0.05
C LYS A 455 -22.00 -7.83 -0.05
N LYS A 456 -22.47 -8.56 -1.06
CA LYS A 456 -22.11 -9.98 -1.27
C LYS A 456 -20.62 -10.14 -1.56
N LEU A 457 -20.04 -9.27 -2.39
CA LEU A 457 -18.60 -9.26 -2.69
C LEU A 457 -17.78 -9.04 -1.41
N ALA A 458 -18.18 -8.09 -0.56
CA ALA A 458 -17.50 -7.80 0.70
C ALA A 458 -17.76 -8.84 1.83
N ASN A 459 -18.78 -9.70 1.69
CA ASN A 459 -19.25 -10.58 2.76
C ASN A 459 -18.23 -11.63 3.22
N SER A 460 -17.33 -12.07 2.33
CA SER A 460 -16.22 -12.96 2.69
C SER A 460 -15.33 -12.33 3.76
N THR A 461 -14.98 -11.06 3.57
CA THR A 461 -14.16 -10.28 4.50
C THR A 461 -14.94 -9.94 5.77
N GLY A 462 -16.21 -9.54 5.63
CA GLY A 462 -17.09 -9.21 6.75
C GLY A 462 -17.21 -10.34 7.78
N ARG A 463 -17.41 -11.59 7.33
CA ARG A 463 -17.49 -12.76 8.24
C ARG A 463 -16.22 -12.98 9.06
N TYR A 464 -15.04 -12.75 8.48
CA TYR A 464 -13.77 -12.86 9.19
C TYR A 464 -13.59 -11.75 10.22
N ILE A 465 -14.05 -10.54 9.89
CA ILE A 465 -14.06 -9.42 10.82
C ILE A 465 -14.98 -9.72 12.00
N GLU A 466 -16.19 -10.21 11.76
CA GLU A 466 -17.14 -10.57 12.83
C GLU A 466 -16.55 -11.60 13.80
N LYS A 467 -16.02 -12.73 13.30
CA LYS A 467 -15.34 -13.74 14.14
C LYS A 467 -14.15 -13.16 14.91
N ALA A 468 -13.36 -12.30 14.29
CA ALA A 468 -12.22 -11.66 14.94
C ALA A 468 -12.65 -10.70 16.06
N LEU A 469 -13.76 -9.98 15.87
CA LEU A 469 -14.35 -9.11 16.89
C LEU A 469 -14.91 -9.91 18.09
N GLU A 470 -15.30 -11.16 17.88
CA GLU A 470 -15.72 -12.12 18.91
C GLU A 470 -14.54 -12.80 19.64
N GLY A 471 -13.29 -12.46 19.28
CA GLY A 471 -12.09 -13.01 19.91
C GLY A 471 -11.61 -14.35 19.34
N ASP A 472 -12.07 -14.75 18.16
CA ASP A 472 -11.53 -15.94 17.49
C ASP A 472 -10.07 -15.69 17.04
N VAL A 473 -9.13 -16.29 17.78
CA VAL A 473 -7.69 -16.14 17.58
C VAL A 473 -7.28 -16.59 16.17
N SER A 474 -7.96 -17.59 15.61
CA SER A 474 -7.69 -18.05 14.24
C SER A 474 -7.97 -16.97 13.20
N SER A 475 -9.13 -16.32 13.29
CA SER A 475 -9.52 -15.22 12.40
C SER A 475 -8.62 -14.01 12.58
N VAL A 476 -8.23 -13.68 13.82
CA VAL A 476 -7.28 -12.60 14.12
C VAL A 476 -5.90 -12.88 13.51
N LYS A 477 -5.32 -14.06 13.75
CA LYS A 477 -4.03 -14.46 13.16
C LYS A 477 -4.11 -14.50 11.63
N SER A 478 -5.23 -14.95 11.05
CA SER A 478 -5.45 -14.88 9.61
C SER A 478 -5.37 -13.42 9.11
N LEU A 479 -6.16 -12.52 9.69
CA LEU A 479 -6.14 -11.08 9.36
C LEU A 479 -4.74 -10.46 9.52
N LEU A 480 -4.06 -10.70 10.64
CA LEU A 480 -2.71 -10.21 10.90
C LEU A 480 -1.68 -10.78 9.92
N GLY A 481 -1.76 -12.09 9.64
CA GLY A 481 -0.89 -12.76 8.67
C GLY A 481 -1.09 -12.24 7.24
N ILE A 482 -2.29 -11.78 6.89
CA ILE A 482 -2.56 -11.09 5.63
C ILE A 482 -1.82 -9.76 5.60
N ILE A 483 -1.98 -8.95 6.66
CA ILE A 483 -1.36 -7.63 6.75
C ILE A 483 0.17 -7.76 6.75
N LYS A 484 0.75 -8.70 7.50
CA LYS A 484 2.20 -9.02 7.50
C LYS A 484 2.76 -9.28 6.09
N ASN A 485 1.99 -9.91 5.20
CA ASN A 485 2.43 -10.16 3.84
C ASN A 485 2.41 -8.91 2.95
N ILE A 486 1.54 -7.95 3.27
CA ILE A 486 1.35 -6.69 2.53
C ILE A 486 2.34 -5.64 3.04
N ASP A 487 2.46 -5.50 4.36
CA ASP A 487 3.31 -4.55 5.05
C ASP A 487 4.39 -5.30 5.82
N LYS A 488 5.47 -5.65 5.11
CA LYS A 488 6.56 -6.49 5.63
C LYS A 488 7.46 -5.80 6.64
N ASP A 489 7.29 -4.50 6.82
CA ASP A 489 8.14 -3.66 7.68
C ASP A 489 7.42 -3.23 8.97
N ASP A 490 6.18 -3.70 9.24
CA ASP A 490 5.44 -3.40 10.49
C ASP A 490 5.70 -4.46 11.57
N ASP A 491 6.84 -4.32 12.25
CA ASP A 491 7.26 -5.23 13.33
C ASP A 491 6.24 -5.44 14.46
N ARG A 492 5.27 -4.53 14.63
CA ARG A 492 4.21 -4.65 15.66
C ARG A 492 3.26 -5.81 15.36
N ILE A 493 3.00 -6.05 14.09
CA ILE A 493 2.14 -7.17 13.67
C ILE A 493 2.85 -8.48 13.93
N ASP A 494 4.16 -8.50 13.73
CA ASP A 494 5.01 -9.67 13.91
C ASP A 494 5.01 -10.13 15.37
N ILE A 495 5.29 -9.22 16.31
CA ILE A 495 5.27 -9.56 17.74
C ILE A 495 3.88 -10.01 18.22
N ILE A 496 2.79 -9.39 17.78
CA ILE A 496 1.43 -9.79 18.18
C ILE A 496 1.10 -11.17 17.63
N TYR A 497 1.42 -11.42 16.35
CA TYR A 497 1.19 -12.72 15.72
C TYR A 497 1.99 -13.82 16.42
N GLU A 498 3.24 -13.56 16.79
CA GLU A 498 4.10 -14.49 17.51
C GLU A 498 3.61 -14.73 18.95
N ALA A 499 3.22 -13.67 19.67
CA ALA A 499 2.65 -13.77 21.02
C ALA A 499 1.40 -14.66 21.03
N LEU A 500 0.44 -14.42 20.13
CA LEU A 500 -0.77 -15.25 19.99
C LEU A 500 -0.48 -16.68 19.52
N SER A 501 0.65 -16.90 18.85
CA SER A 501 1.09 -18.25 18.45
C SER A 501 1.68 -19.04 19.62
N LYS A 502 2.17 -18.37 20.66
CA LYS A 502 2.72 -18.98 21.88
C LYS A 502 1.67 -19.09 22.99
N ASN A 503 0.77 -18.12 23.11
CA ASN A 503 -0.29 -18.13 24.10
C ASN A 503 -1.55 -17.40 23.59
N GLU A 504 -2.62 -18.16 23.33
CA GLU A 504 -3.87 -17.63 22.76
C GLU A 504 -4.69 -16.78 23.76
N ASP A 505 -4.48 -16.97 25.07
CA ASP A 505 -5.18 -16.19 26.12
C ASP A 505 -4.87 -14.69 26.00
N LEU A 506 -3.71 -14.36 25.42
CA LEU A 506 -3.26 -12.99 25.17
C LEU A 506 -4.16 -12.22 24.18
N ILE A 507 -5.12 -12.88 23.51
CA ILE A 507 -6.14 -12.17 22.71
C ILE A 507 -6.96 -11.19 23.56
N TRP A 508 -7.04 -11.44 24.87
CA TRP A 508 -7.73 -10.58 25.83
C TRP A 508 -6.83 -9.49 26.41
N GLU A 509 -5.56 -9.42 26.00
CA GLU A 509 -4.60 -8.45 26.49
C GLU A 509 -4.94 -7.06 25.91
N PRO A 510 -5.08 -6.01 26.76
CA PRO A 510 -5.52 -4.69 26.32
C PRO A 510 -4.77 -4.05 25.14
N HIS A 511 -3.44 -4.20 25.05
CA HIS A 511 -2.65 -3.69 23.93
C HIS A 511 -2.94 -4.47 22.65
N ILE A 512 -2.93 -5.80 22.69
CA ILE A 512 -3.27 -6.68 21.55
C ILE A 512 -4.68 -6.36 21.04
N GLN A 513 -5.68 -6.28 21.93
CA GLN A 513 -7.06 -5.97 21.53
C GLN A 513 -7.16 -4.64 20.78
N LYS A 514 -6.46 -3.62 21.28
CA LYS A 514 -6.44 -2.28 20.69
C LYS A 514 -5.80 -2.31 19.29
N GLU A 515 -4.65 -2.97 19.14
CA GLU A 515 -3.94 -3.07 17.86
C GLU A 515 -4.74 -3.90 16.84
N VAL A 516 -5.31 -5.03 17.23
CA VAL A 516 -6.20 -5.85 16.38
C VAL A 516 -7.38 -5.02 15.89
N LEU A 517 -8.04 -4.28 16.78
CA LEU A 517 -9.17 -3.43 16.41
C LEU A 517 -8.76 -2.32 15.43
N TYR A 518 -7.61 -1.67 15.62
CA TYR A 518 -7.10 -0.69 14.66
C TYR A 518 -6.86 -1.29 13.28
N LYS A 519 -6.32 -2.52 13.21
CA LYS A 519 -6.12 -3.21 11.94
C LYS A 519 -7.44 -3.59 11.27
N ILE A 520 -8.44 -4.03 12.03
CA ILE A 520 -9.80 -4.27 11.53
C ILE A 520 -10.42 -2.98 10.97
N ILE A 521 -10.32 -1.86 11.69
CA ILE A 521 -10.79 -0.54 11.21
C ILE A 521 -10.11 -0.19 9.88
N GLY A 522 -8.79 -0.38 9.77
CA GLY A 522 -8.06 -0.13 8.53
C GLY A 522 -8.57 -0.96 7.34
N ILE A 523 -8.92 -2.23 7.56
CA ILE A 523 -9.52 -3.09 6.53
C ILE A 523 -10.91 -2.57 6.12
N LEU A 524 -11.74 -2.14 7.08
CA LEU A 524 -13.04 -1.54 6.79
C LEU A 524 -12.90 -0.22 6.02
N GLU A 525 -11.91 0.60 6.35
CA GLU A 525 -11.57 1.82 5.62
C GLU A 525 -11.10 1.52 4.19
N ASP A 526 -10.32 0.45 3.96
CA ASP A 526 -9.93 0.00 2.62
C ASP A 526 -11.16 -0.40 1.80
N ILE A 527 -12.12 -1.12 2.41
CA ILE A 527 -13.40 -1.45 1.76
C ILE A 527 -14.17 -0.17 1.40
N CYS A 528 -14.19 0.85 2.26
CA CYS A 528 -14.78 2.16 1.96
C CYS A 528 -14.11 2.90 0.78
N LYS A 529 -12.85 2.55 0.44
CA LYS A 529 -12.12 3.08 -0.72
C LYS A 529 -12.38 2.25 -2.00
N GLY A 530 -13.15 1.16 -1.91
CA GLY A 530 -13.43 0.26 -3.03
C GLY A 530 -12.46 -0.92 -3.13
N GLU A 531 -11.56 -1.11 -2.16
CA GLU A 531 -10.57 -2.17 -2.13
C GLU A 531 -11.15 -3.50 -1.62
N ILE A 532 -12.13 -4.03 -2.35
CA ILE A 532 -12.81 -5.29 -2.03
C ILE A 532 -12.00 -6.46 -2.60
N TRP A 533 -11.70 -7.47 -1.79
CA TRP A 533 -11.01 -8.67 -2.23
C TRP A 533 -11.93 -9.56 -3.05
N THR A 534 -11.56 -9.78 -4.31
CA THR A 534 -12.34 -10.57 -5.26
C THR A 534 -11.45 -11.59 -5.97
N GLU A 535 -12.03 -12.74 -6.29
CA GLU A 535 -11.33 -13.83 -6.95
C GLU A 535 -10.92 -13.43 -8.37
N GLY A 536 -9.61 -13.34 -8.59
CA GLY A 536 -9.00 -12.82 -9.80
C GLY A 536 -7.54 -12.43 -9.58
N ASN A 537 -6.81 -12.23 -10.68
CA ASN A 537 -5.41 -11.83 -10.66
C ASN A 537 -5.00 -11.05 -11.89
N TYR A 538 -3.83 -10.42 -11.81
CA TYR A 538 -3.21 -9.68 -12.90
C TYR A 538 -2.12 -10.53 -13.55
N ARG A 539 -2.17 -10.63 -14.88
CA ARG A 539 -1.20 -11.38 -15.70
C ARG A 539 -0.65 -10.48 -16.78
N TYR A 540 0.60 -10.70 -17.18
CA TYR A 540 1.15 -10.00 -18.33
C TYR A 540 0.36 -10.34 -19.59
N VAL A 541 0.18 -9.34 -20.42
CA VAL A 541 -0.44 -9.51 -21.73
C VAL A 541 0.66 -9.71 -22.77
N ALA A 542 0.39 -10.61 -23.70
CA ALA A 542 1.19 -10.86 -24.88
C ALA A 542 0.25 -11.00 -26.08
N THR A 543 0.81 -10.84 -27.26
CA THR A 543 0.17 -11.28 -28.51
C THR A 543 0.09 -12.82 -28.56
N ASP A 544 -0.64 -13.34 -29.55
CA ASP A 544 -0.54 -14.72 -30.00
C ASP A 544 0.92 -15.08 -30.35
N MET A 545 1.54 -15.90 -29.51
CA MET A 545 2.96 -16.24 -29.66
C MET A 545 3.27 -17.18 -30.81
N ILE A 546 2.26 -17.86 -31.35
CA ILE A 546 2.44 -18.62 -32.59
C ILE A 546 2.49 -17.65 -33.77
N GLN A 547 1.59 -16.64 -33.76
CA GLN A 547 1.56 -15.60 -34.77
C GLN A 547 2.89 -14.84 -34.85
N PHE A 548 3.47 -14.49 -33.70
CA PHE A 548 4.80 -13.86 -33.63
C PHE A 548 5.88 -14.71 -34.31
N LEU A 549 5.93 -16.02 -34.00
CA LEU A 549 6.92 -16.92 -34.58
C LEU A 549 6.73 -17.12 -36.08
N GLU A 550 5.49 -17.19 -36.55
CA GLU A 550 5.17 -17.25 -37.98
C GLU A 550 5.68 -16.01 -38.71
N TRP A 551 5.44 -14.81 -38.16
CA TRP A 551 5.96 -13.58 -38.74
C TRP A 551 7.49 -13.55 -38.74
N ALA A 552 8.11 -13.83 -37.60
CA ALA A 552 9.56 -13.85 -37.46
C ALA A 552 10.24 -14.81 -38.45
N GLY A 553 9.61 -15.96 -38.73
CA GLY A 553 10.14 -16.98 -39.62
C GLY A 553 9.87 -16.73 -41.11
N TYR A 554 8.63 -16.39 -41.47
CA TYR A 554 8.21 -16.32 -42.88
C TYR A 554 8.35 -14.92 -43.50
N ARG A 555 8.21 -13.85 -42.69
CA ARG A 555 8.15 -12.45 -43.16
C ARG A 555 7.16 -12.26 -44.32
N ASP A 556 6.03 -12.95 -44.24
CA ASP A 556 4.99 -13.04 -45.25
C ASP A 556 3.63 -13.14 -44.55
N GLU A 557 2.85 -12.07 -44.59
CA GLU A 557 1.56 -11.97 -43.90
C GLU A 557 0.60 -13.12 -44.26
N SER A 558 0.63 -13.61 -45.51
CA SER A 558 -0.26 -14.69 -45.97
C SER A 558 -0.05 -16.02 -45.23
N LYS A 559 1.09 -16.16 -44.55
CA LYS A 559 1.48 -17.33 -43.74
C LYS A 559 1.35 -17.10 -42.24
N VAL A 560 0.85 -15.94 -41.82
CA VAL A 560 0.72 -15.54 -40.42
C VAL A 560 -0.73 -15.68 -39.97
N THR A 561 -1.02 -16.82 -39.35
CA THR A 561 -2.35 -17.23 -38.92
C THR A 561 -2.56 -17.13 -37.41
N GLY A 562 -1.57 -17.48 -36.59
CA GLY A 562 -1.75 -17.67 -35.16
C GLY A 562 -2.67 -18.86 -34.81
N PHE A 563 -3.01 -19.01 -33.53
CA PHE A 563 -3.94 -20.03 -33.03
C PHE A 563 -5.24 -19.46 -32.45
N LEU A 564 -5.30 -18.15 -32.14
CA LEU A 564 -6.51 -17.49 -31.62
C LEU A 564 -7.43 -17.00 -32.75
N ASN A 565 -8.75 -17.20 -32.58
CA ASN A 565 -9.76 -16.53 -33.41
C ASN A 565 -10.04 -15.11 -32.89
N PRO A 566 -10.71 -14.24 -33.64
CA PRO A 566 -11.18 -12.94 -33.11
C PRO A 566 -11.96 -13.12 -31.81
N TYR A 567 -11.78 -12.22 -30.85
CA TYR A 567 -12.47 -12.24 -29.54
C TYR A 567 -12.17 -13.43 -28.62
N GLU A 568 -11.10 -14.17 -28.91
CA GLU A 568 -10.62 -15.26 -28.06
C GLU A 568 -9.35 -14.88 -27.29
N PHE A 569 -9.33 -15.27 -26.02
CA PHE A 569 -8.20 -15.09 -25.11
C PHE A 569 -7.66 -16.47 -24.73
N TYR A 570 -6.36 -16.55 -24.47
CA TYR A 570 -5.74 -17.79 -23.97
C TYR A 570 -4.78 -17.52 -22.82
N THR A 571 -4.91 -18.34 -21.78
CA THR A 571 -3.86 -18.57 -20.79
C THR A 571 -4.02 -20.01 -20.34
N SER A 572 -2.92 -20.73 -20.20
CA SER A 572 -2.99 -22.15 -19.82
C SER A 572 -3.69 -22.31 -18.47
N GLY A 573 -4.70 -23.20 -18.42
CA GLY A 573 -5.50 -23.46 -17.22
C GLY A 573 -6.77 -22.61 -17.04
N GLU A 574 -7.08 -21.66 -17.94
CA GLU A 574 -8.34 -20.91 -17.92
C GLU A 574 -9.27 -21.31 -19.07
N GLU A 575 -10.58 -21.26 -18.82
CA GLU A 575 -11.62 -21.58 -19.81
C GLU A 575 -12.93 -20.85 -19.48
N GLY A 576 -13.66 -20.43 -20.51
CA GLY A 576 -14.97 -19.78 -20.41
C GLY A 576 -14.87 -18.27 -20.22
N TYR A 577 -15.99 -17.63 -19.90
CA TYR A 577 -16.03 -16.18 -19.77
C TYR A 577 -15.34 -15.69 -18.49
N ARG A 578 -14.60 -14.58 -18.62
CA ARG A 578 -13.97 -13.86 -17.52
C ARG A 578 -14.23 -12.37 -17.65
N VAL A 579 -14.29 -11.67 -16.53
CA VAL A 579 -14.28 -10.20 -16.54
C VAL A 579 -12.83 -9.75 -16.61
N CYS A 580 -12.52 -8.95 -17.62
CA CYS A 580 -11.18 -8.42 -17.87
C CYS A 580 -11.18 -6.91 -17.72
N ILE A 581 -10.15 -6.38 -17.05
CA ILE A 581 -9.92 -4.94 -16.93
C ILE A 581 -8.43 -4.61 -16.98
N ARG A 582 -8.13 -3.38 -17.35
CA ARG A 582 -6.81 -2.76 -17.20
C ARG A 582 -6.99 -1.46 -16.40
N ASN A 583 -6.03 -1.15 -15.53
CA ASN A 583 -6.04 0.11 -14.78
C ASN A 583 -5.05 1.12 -15.38
N PRO A 584 -5.32 2.43 -15.28
CA PRO A 584 -6.59 3.02 -14.81
C PRO A 584 -7.71 2.86 -15.85
N LEU A 585 -8.96 2.78 -15.39
CA LEU A 585 -10.16 2.80 -16.25
C LEU A 585 -11.09 3.96 -15.85
N CYS A 586 -11.87 4.44 -16.79
CA CYS A 586 -12.85 5.52 -16.64
C CYS A 586 -14.26 5.13 -17.07
N SER A 587 -14.40 4.06 -17.85
CA SER A 587 -15.61 3.76 -18.61
C SER A 587 -15.98 2.28 -18.55
N TRP A 588 -17.27 1.96 -18.63
CA TRP A 588 -17.74 0.57 -18.75
C TRP A 588 -17.32 -0.05 -20.09
N HIS A 589 -17.09 0.76 -21.14
CA HIS A 589 -16.57 0.30 -22.43
C HIS A 589 -15.18 -0.37 -22.30
N GLU A 590 -14.45 -0.12 -21.21
CA GLU A 590 -13.12 -0.68 -20.92
C GLU A 590 -13.18 -1.96 -20.08
N VAL A 591 -14.38 -2.38 -19.67
CA VAL A 591 -14.60 -3.63 -18.94
C VAL A 591 -15.04 -4.70 -19.93
N GLY A 592 -14.25 -5.76 -20.05
CA GLY A 592 -14.52 -6.84 -20.97
C GLY A 592 -15.11 -8.08 -20.33
N LYS A 593 -15.94 -8.78 -21.09
CA LYS A 593 -16.44 -10.12 -20.78
C LYS A 593 -15.87 -11.08 -21.82
N GLU A 594 -14.65 -11.51 -21.58
CA GLU A 594 -13.81 -12.15 -22.60
C GLU A 594 -13.88 -13.68 -22.52
N LYS A 595 -13.88 -14.33 -23.70
CA LYS A 595 -13.93 -15.78 -23.82
C LYS A 595 -12.52 -16.37 -23.78
N PHE A 596 -12.19 -17.06 -22.69
CA PHE A 596 -10.96 -17.83 -22.59
C PHE A 596 -11.14 -19.22 -23.21
N VAL A 597 -10.25 -19.58 -24.15
CA VAL A 597 -10.24 -20.88 -24.82
C VAL A 597 -9.12 -21.78 -24.31
N THR A 598 -9.30 -23.08 -24.49
CA THR A 598 -8.25 -24.07 -24.23
C THR A 598 -7.49 -24.39 -25.52
N SER A 599 -6.23 -24.82 -25.40
CA SER A 599 -5.40 -25.18 -26.55
C SER A 599 -4.45 -26.32 -26.21
N ASN A 600 -4.34 -27.27 -27.14
CA ASN A 600 -3.41 -28.39 -27.07
C ASN A 600 -2.06 -28.11 -27.76
N ASN A 601 -1.82 -26.85 -28.16
CA ASN A 601 -0.59 -26.48 -28.84
C ASN A 601 0.61 -26.55 -27.87
N LYS A 602 1.50 -27.51 -28.10
CA LYS A 602 2.68 -27.80 -27.25
C LYS A 602 3.60 -26.60 -27.02
N TRP A 603 3.56 -25.59 -27.89
CA TRP A 603 4.44 -24.41 -27.81
C TRP A 603 3.95 -23.33 -26.84
N ILE A 604 2.70 -23.39 -26.36
CA ILE A 604 2.12 -22.36 -25.49
C ILE A 604 1.56 -22.90 -24.16
N GLN A 605 1.45 -24.23 -24.00
CA GLN A 605 0.85 -24.85 -22.82
C GLN A 605 1.55 -24.52 -21.50
N HIS A 606 2.82 -24.11 -21.53
CA HIS A 606 3.55 -23.68 -20.33
C HIS A 606 3.19 -22.26 -19.86
N LEU A 607 2.51 -21.46 -20.70
CA LEU A 607 2.15 -20.06 -20.45
C LEU A 607 0.85 -19.94 -19.63
N HIS A 608 0.91 -20.35 -18.36
CA HIS A 608 -0.23 -20.30 -17.42
C HIS A 608 -0.41 -18.94 -16.73
N ASN A 609 0.59 -18.07 -16.80
CA ASN A 609 0.67 -16.77 -16.12
C ASN A 609 0.78 -15.59 -17.10
N ILE A 610 0.49 -15.82 -18.38
CA ILE A 610 0.51 -14.85 -19.48
C ILE A 610 -0.82 -14.96 -20.21
N VAL A 611 -1.47 -13.82 -20.47
CA VAL A 611 -2.67 -13.72 -21.31
C VAL A 611 -2.23 -13.45 -22.73
N GLN A 612 -2.54 -14.36 -23.63
CA GLN A 612 -2.43 -14.15 -25.08
C GLN A 612 -3.77 -13.65 -25.60
N ILE A 613 -3.74 -12.55 -26.34
CA ILE A 613 -4.94 -11.99 -26.99
C ILE A 613 -4.87 -12.17 -28.50
N SER A 614 -6.05 -12.18 -29.12
CA SER A 614 -6.16 -12.14 -30.57
C SER A 614 -5.84 -10.75 -31.09
N ASN A 615 -5.07 -10.68 -32.19
CA ASN A 615 -4.82 -9.44 -32.93
C ASN A 615 -5.70 -9.35 -34.18
N LYS A 616 -6.85 -10.00 -34.15
CA LYS A 616 -7.85 -10.03 -35.22
C LYS A 616 -9.13 -9.30 -34.80
N SER A 617 -9.05 -8.51 -33.74
CA SER A 617 -10.15 -7.88 -33.03
C SER A 617 -9.62 -6.66 -32.23
N PRO A 618 -10.47 -5.73 -31.77
CA PRO A 618 -10.05 -4.40 -31.29
C PRO A 618 -9.81 -4.35 -29.77
N GLU A 619 -9.42 -5.46 -29.13
CA GLU A 619 -9.29 -5.50 -27.67
C GLU A 619 -8.18 -4.61 -27.12
N MET A 620 -7.13 -4.36 -27.89
CA MET A 620 -6.08 -3.43 -27.48
C MET A 620 -6.64 -2.01 -27.28
N ALA A 621 -7.51 -1.54 -28.19
CA ALA A 621 -8.20 -0.25 -28.06
C ALA A 621 -9.18 -0.23 -26.88
N LYS A 622 -9.84 -1.36 -26.61
CA LYS A 622 -10.79 -1.51 -25.49
C LYS A 622 -10.13 -1.26 -24.15
N TYR A 623 -8.97 -1.86 -23.91
CA TYR A 623 -8.26 -1.76 -22.63
C TYR A 623 -7.34 -0.54 -22.59
N SER A 624 -7.90 0.66 -22.79
CA SER A 624 -7.20 1.95 -22.65
C SER A 624 -5.91 2.06 -23.50
N GLY A 625 -5.96 1.61 -24.77
CA GLY A 625 -4.79 1.63 -25.66
C GLY A 625 -3.68 0.70 -25.16
N MET A 626 -4.04 -0.55 -24.87
CA MET A 626 -3.11 -1.54 -24.31
C MET A 626 -2.01 -1.90 -25.29
N ASP A 627 -0.76 -1.82 -24.83
CA ASP A 627 0.42 -2.34 -25.52
C ASP A 627 0.90 -3.65 -24.87
N MET A 628 1.94 -4.27 -25.45
CA MET A 628 2.49 -5.53 -24.97
C MET A 628 3.91 -5.36 -24.39
N ASP A 629 4.26 -4.15 -23.91
CA ASP A 629 5.59 -3.83 -23.35
C ASP A 629 5.74 -4.21 -21.85
N GLY A 630 4.66 -4.80 -21.34
CA GLY A 630 4.52 -5.49 -20.07
C GLY A 630 3.39 -4.94 -19.21
N ASP A 631 2.33 -4.54 -19.90
CA ASP A 631 1.02 -4.28 -19.32
C ASP A 631 0.42 -5.52 -18.69
N LEU A 632 -0.50 -5.29 -17.73
CA LEU A 632 -1.17 -6.34 -16.98
C LEU A 632 -2.68 -6.26 -17.19
N LEU A 633 -3.29 -7.40 -17.52
CA LEU A 633 -4.73 -7.56 -17.56
C LEU A 633 -5.20 -8.25 -16.28
N GLY A 634 -6.16 -7.62 -15.59
CA GLY A 634 -6.85 -8.21 -14.46
C GLY A 634 -7.95 -9.14 -14.94
N ILE A 635 -7.91 -10.41 -14.55
CA ILE A 635 -8.87 -11.45 -14.94
C ILE A 635 -9.64 -11.88 -13.71
N PHE A 636 -10.97 -11.78 -13.76
CA PHE A 636 -11.86 -12.10 -12.65
C PHE A 636 -12.88 -13.14 -13.09
N LYS A 637 -13.18 -14.11 -12.20
CA LYS A 637 -14.11 -15.21 -12.47
C LYS A 637 -15.36 -15.19 -11.58
N ASN A 638 -15.58 -14.08 -10.87
CA ASN A 638 -16.71 -13.94 -9.97
C ASN A 638 -18.02 -13.73 -10.77
N PRO A 639 -19.05 -14.58 -10.60
CA PRO A 639 -20.31 -14.45 -11.34
C PRO A 639 -21.03 -13.11 -11.13
N ILE A 640 -20.94 -12.52 -9.93
CA ILE A 640 -21.55 -11.21 -9.64
C ILE A 640 -20.92 -10.12 -10.52
N LEU A 641 -19.60 -10.19 -10.73
CA LEU A 641 -18.93 -9.26 -11.64
C LEU A 641 -19.32 -9.53 -13.09
N LEU A 642 -19.40 -10.80 -13.48
CA LEU A 642 -19.76 -11.20 -14.84
C LEU A 642 -21.15 -10.70 -15.25
N ASP A 643 -22.11 -10.80 -14.32
CA ASP A 643 -23.50 -10.35 -14.51
C ASP A 643 -23.61 -8.81 -14.51
N ALA A 644 -22.64 -8.11 -13.94
CA ALA A 644 -22.63 -6.65 -13.82
C ALA A 644 -21.91 -5.93 -14.98
N VAL A 645 -21.26 -6.66 -15.89
CA VAL A 645 -20.60 -6.06 -17.07
C VAL A 645 -21.66 -5.52 -18.03
N LEU A 646 -21.49 -4.26 -18.44
CA LEU A 646 -22.26 -3.64 -19.51
C LEU A 646 -21.52 -3.82 -20.84
N GLU A 647 -21.91 -4.84 -21.61
CA GLU A 647 -21.36 -5.05 -22.95
C GLU A 647 -21.80 -3.94 -23.91
N ASP A 648 -20.88 -3.43 -24.71
CA ASP A 648 -21.07 -2.32 -25.65
C ASP A 648 -19.96 -2.31 -26.72
N LYS A 649 -20.13 -1.51 -27.77
CA LYS A 649 -19.10 -1.28 -28.80
C LYS A 649 -17.84 -0.67 -28.17
N VAL A 650 -16.68 -1.03 -28.71
CA VAL A 650 -15.40 -0.45 -28.29
C VAL A 650 -15.34 1.02 -28.71
N ILE A 651 -14.83 1.87 -27.83
CA ILE A 651 -14.51 3.26 -28.19
C ILE A 651 -13.07 3.30 -28.70
N VAL A 652 -12.90 3.60 -29.98
CA VAL A 652 -11.60 3.79 -30.64
C VAL A 652 -11.19 5.27 -30.61
N ASN A 653 -9.88 5.50 -30.58
CA ASN A 653 -9.31 6.83 -30.65
C ASN A 653 -8.46 6.95 -31.92
N ASP A 654 -8.97 7.62 -32.94
CA ASP A 654 -8.31 7.81 -34.23
C ASP A 654 -7.00 8.61 -34.10
N ASP A 655 -6.87 9.44 -33.05
CA ASP A 655 -5.68 10.24 -32.77
C ASP A 655 -4.58 9.45 -32.04
N ASP A 656 -4.77 8.15 -31.80
CA ASP A 656 -3.75 7.32 -31.15
C ASP A 656 -2.47 7.24 -31.99
N GLY A 657 -1.31 7.29 -31.33
CA GLY A 657 -0.01 7.30 -32.00
C GLY A 657 0.39 8.63 -32.68
N VAL A 658 -0.51 9.62 -32.80
CA VAL A 658 -0.18 10.95 -33.35
C VAL A 658 0.88 11.62 -32.47
N THR A 659 1.91 12.22 -33.10
CA THR A 659 3.03 12.86 -32.39
C THR A 659 3.21 14.31 -32.81
N ALA A 660 3.66 15.14 -31.87
CA ALA A 660 4.08 16.50 -32.13
C ALA A 660 5.23 16.52 -33.14
N ASN A 661 5.23 17.57 -33.96
CA ASN A 661 6.21 17.77 -35.02
C ASN A 661 7.64 17.81 -34.47
N GLY A 662 8.57 17.25 -35.23
CA GLY A 662 9.98 17.27 -34.94
C GLY A 662 10.54 18.68 -34.97
N VAL A 663 11.25 19.04 -33.90
CA VAL A 663 11.97 20.31 -33.76
C VAL A 663 13.45 20.04 -33.52
N GLU A 664 14.27 21.08 -33.61
CA GLU A 664 15.69 20.97 -33.24
C GLU A 664 15.83 20.58 -31.76
N TYR A 665 16.69 19.60 -31.46
CA TYR A 665 16.95 19.18 -30.09
C TYR A 665 17.90 20.18 -29.39
N ASN A 666 17.32 21.19 -28.75
CA ASN A 666 18.03 22.20 -27.96
C ASN A 666 17.27 22.53 -26.66
N ILE A 667 17.95 23.19 -25.72
CA ILE A 667 17.39 23.46 -24.38
C ILE A 667 16.14 24.34 -24.41
N ASP A 668 16.08 25.32 -25.32
CA ASP A 668 14.93 26.23 -25.42
C ASP A 668 13.67 25.47 -25.88
N ASN A 669 13.80 24.59 -26.87
CA ASN A 669 12.70 23.74 -27.32
C ASN A 669 12.29 22.71 -26.26
N ILE A 670 13.25 22.16 -25.51
CA ILE A 670 12.94 21.26 -24.37
C ILE A 670 12.10 22.01 -23.33
N ILE A 671 12.45 23.25 -23.00
CA ILE A 671 11.71 24.02 -22.01
C ILE A 671 10.31 24.36 -22.51
N ASN A 672 10.22 25.01 -23.67
CA ASN A 672 8.99 25.57 -24.19
C ASN A 672 7.99 24.52 -24.68
N ILE A 673 8.48 23.39 -25.23
CA ILE A 673 7.65 22.38 -25.88
C ILE A 673 7.50 21.11 -25.03
N PHE A 674 8.27 20.95 -23.95
CA PHE A 674 8.19 19.75 -23.11
C PHE A 674 8.11 20.03 -21.60
N GLU A 675 8.95 20.89 -21.04
CA GLU A 675 8.94 21.16 -19.60
C GLU A 675 7.66 21.85 -19.14
N LEU A 676 7.37 23.03 -19.70
CA LEU A 676 6.27 23.87 -19.26
C LEU A 676 4.91 23.22 -19.50
N LYS A 677 4.80 22.41 -20.56
CA LYS A 677 3.57 21.69 -20.94
C LYS A 677 3.21 20.51 -20.02
N ASN A 678 4.10 20.15 -19.09
CA ASN A 678 3.94 18.96 -18.23
C ASN A 678 4.05 19.32 -16.73
N LEU A 679 3.54 20.49 -16.33
CA LEU A 679 3.56 20.98 -14.94
C LEU A 679 2.35 20.54 -14.08
N GLU A 680 1.36 19.87 -14.69
CA GLU A 680 0.15 19.41 -14.00
C GLU A 680 -0.16 17.93 -14.24
N ASN A 681 -0.63 17.23 -13.19
CA ASN A 681 -1.14 15.86 -13.32
C ASN A 681 -2.61 15.84 -13.77
N LYS A 682 -2.83 16.02 -15.08
CA LYS A 682 -4.17 16.06 -15.68
C LYS A 682 -4.86 14.69 -15.72
N ILE A 683 -4.10 13.58 -15.78
CA ILE A 683 -4.64 12.20 -15.83
C ILE A 683 -5.50 11.90 -14.59
N GLY A 684 -4.95 12.13 -13.39
CA GLY A 684 -5.67 11.85 -12.14
C GLY A 684 -6.90 12.74 -11.93
N ALA A 685 -6.89 13.95 -12.50
CA ALA A 685 -8.02 14.88 -12.46
C ALA A 685 -9.17 14.36 -13.35
N VAL A 686 -8.87 14.00 -14.61
CA VAL A 686 -9.85 13.47 -15.57
C VAL A 686 -10.52 12.19 -15.06
N THR A 687 -9.74 11.23 -14.54
CA THR A 687 -10.29 9.98 -13.96
C THR A 687 -11.28 10.25 -12.83
N MET A 688 -11.01 11.27 -12.01
CA MET A 688 -11.87 11.64 -10.88
C MET A 688 -13.19 12.29 -11.33
N LEU A 689 -13.16 13.04 -12.44
CA LEU A 689 -14.37 13.58 -13.07
C LEU A 689 -15.27 12.44 -13.55
N GLY A 690 -14.72 11.50 -14.33
CA GLY A 690 -15.46 10.31 -14.80
C GLY A 690 -16.04 9.48 -13.67
N THR A 691 -15.24 9.24 -12.62
CA THR A 691 -15.71 8.51 -11.42
C THR A 691 -16.93 9.18 -10.79
N THR A 692 -16.93 10.51 -10.69
CA THR A 692 -18.01 11.29 -10.06
C THR A 692 -19.28 11.32 -10.91
N ILE A 693 -19.11 11.42 -12.23
CA ILE A 693 -20.22 11.38 -13.19
C ILE A 693 -20.87 10.00 -13.18
N ALA A 694 -20.06 8.93 -13.26
CA ALA A 694 -20.54 7.55 -13.17
C ALA A 694 -21.26 7.26 -11.84
N ASP A 695 -20.73 7.75 -10.71
CA ASP A 695 -21.36 7.59 -9.41
C ASP A 695 -22.76 8.24 -9.36
N SER A 696 -22.90 9.42 -9.97
CA SER A 696 -24.18 10.14 -10.01
C SER A 696 -25.19 9.44 -10.92
N ALA A 697 -24.76 8.95 -12.09
CA ALA A 697 -25.64 8.19 -13.00
C ALA A 697 -26.12 6.85 -12.38
N LEU A 698 -25.25 6.19 -11.61
CA LEU A 698 -25.61 4.96 -10.89
C LEU A 698 -26.67 5.19 -9.78
N GLU A 699 -26.84 6.42 -9.29
CA GLU A 699 -27.96 6.76 -8.39
C GLU A 699 -29.31 6.68 -9.11
N GLU A 700 -29.35 7.11 -10.37
CA GLU A 700 -30.53 7.07 -11.25
C GLU A 700 -30.81 5.66 -11.78
N GLY A 701 -29.83 4.74 -11.65
CA GLY A 701 -29.94 3.34 -12.05
C GLY A 701 -29.61 3.08 -13.52
N ASP A 702 -29.12 4.09 -14.25
CA ASP A 702 -28.72 3.97 -15.64
C ASP A 702 -27.36 4.63 -15.87
N LEU A 703 -26.30 3.82 -15.88
CA LEU A 703 -24.95 4.31 -16.17
C LEU A 703 -24.80 4.78 -17.63
N ARG A 704 -25.64 4.30 -18.56
CA ARG A 704 -25.57 4.66 -19.99
C ARG A 704 -26.14 6.04 -20.28
N SER A 705 -26.93 6.63 -19.37
CA SER A 705 -27.49 7.98 -19.52
C SER A 705 -26.41 9.06 -19.64
N VAL A 706 -25.19 8.76 -19.20
CA VAL A 706 -24.02 9.65 -19.22
C VAL A 706 -22.92 9.16 -20.18
N GLU A 707 -23.27 8.42 -21.24
CA GLU A 707 -22.32 7.91 -22.23
C GLU A 707 -21.41 8.99 -22.81
N LEU A 708 -21.97 10.09 -23.30
CA LEU A 708 -21.18 11.17 -23.90
C LEU A 708 -20.07 11.69 -22.97
N PRO A 709 -20.36 12.19 -21.75
CA PRO A 709 -19.29 12.69 -20.88
C PRO A 709 -18.32 11.59 -20.42
N ILE A 710 -18.76 10.33 -20.27
CA ILE A 710 -17.87 9.21 -19.90
C ILE A 710 -16.93 8.83 -21.06
N ALA A 711 -17.44 8.77 -22.28
CA ALA A 711 -16.65 8.52 -23.49
C ALA A 711 -15.62 9.62 -23.71
N VAL A 712 -16.02 10.89 -23.54
CA VAL A 712 -15.11 12.05 -23.62
C VAL A 712 -14.04 11.98 -22.54
N VAL A 713 -14.40 11.66 -21.29
CA VAL A 713 -13.42 11.49 -20.21
C VAL A 713 -12.44 10.33 -20.49
N LYS A 714 -12.89 9.21 -21.07
CA LYS A 714 -12.03 8.12 -21.54
C LYS A 714 -11.04 8.62 -22.61
N TYR A 715 -11.56 9.29 -23.65
CA TYR A 715 -10.74 9.88 -24.72
C TYR A 715 -9.67 10.83 -24.16
N LEU A 716 -10.07 11.77 -23.31
CA LEU A 716 -9.16 12.73 -22.68
C LEU A 716 -8.12 12.03 -21.78
N GLN A 717 -8.51 11.00 -21.03
CA GLN A 717 -7.57 10.24 -20.19
C GLN A 717 -6.49 9.59 -21.04
N ALA A 718 -6.86 8.92 -22.14
CA ALA A 718 -5.92 8.29 -23.07
C ALA A 718 -4.97 9.34 -23.67
N ALA A 719 -5.54 10.45 -24.16
CA ALA A 719 -4.78 11.56 -24.74
C ALA A 719 -3.77 12.16 -23.75
N TYR A 720 -4.12 12.33 -22.47
CA TYR A 720 -3.19 12.79 -21.43
C TYR A 720 -2.12 11.75 -21.03
N ILE A 721 -2.42 10.46 -21.11
CA ILE A 721 -1.44 9.39 -20.86
C ILE A 721 -0.32 9.45 -21.90
N ASP A 722 -0.68 9.64 -23.16
CA ASP A 722 0.29 9.69 -24.26
C ASP A 722 0.85 11.07 -24.54
N ALA A 723 0.23 12.15 -24.06
CA ALA A 723 0.80 13.51 -24.13
C ALA A 723 2.25 13.57 -23.61
N ALA A 724 2.59 12.80 -22.56
CA ALA A 724 3.95 12.71 -22.03
C ALA A 724 4.97 12.09 -23.02
N LYS A 725 4.51 11.26 -23.96
CA LYS A 725 5.33 10.59 -24.99
C LYS A 725 5.25 11.25 -26.36
N ASN A 726 4.12 11.87 -26.67
CA ASN A 726 3.76 12.34 -28.01
C ASN A 726 3.81 13.87 -28.12
N GLY A 727 3.74 14.62 -27.00
CA GLY A 727 3.96 16.07 -26.96
C GLY A 727 2.76 16.96 -27.30
N ILE A 728 1.54 16.41 -27.32
CA ILE A 728 0.29 17.08 -27.77
C ILE A 728 -0.59 17.53 -26.57
N GLY A 729 0.02 17.76 -25.40
CA GLY A 729 -0.72 18.00 -24.15
C GLY A 729 -1.58 19.27 -24.08
N ASP A 730 -1.25 20.29 -24.87
CA ASP A 730 -1.90 21.62 -24.81
C ASP A 730 -3.13 21.73 -25.70
N GLU A 731 -3.24 20.87 -26.71
CA GLU A 731 -4.39 20.84 -27.61
C GLU A 731 -5.60 20.14 -26.95
N ILE A 732 -5.37 19.54 -25.77
CA ILE A 732 -6.35 18.79 -25.00
C ILE A 732 -6.85 19.67 -23.86
N ALA A 733 -8.13 20.03 -23.91
CA ALA A 733 -8.82 20.75 -22.85
C ALA A 733 -9.96 19.89 -22.27
N ILE A 734 -10.14 19.94 -20.96
CA ILE A 734 -11.30 19.31 -20.31
C ILE A 734 -12.48 20.27 -20.42
N PRO A 735 -13.63 19.88 -21.01
CA PRO A 735 -14.81 20.73 -21.10
C PRO A 735 -15.24 21.28 -19.74
N GLU A 736 -15.45 22.60 -19.64
CA GLU A 736 -15.83 23.26 -18.39
C GLU A 736 -17.16 22.73 -17.83
N ILE A 737 -18.08 22.35 -18.72
CA ILE A 737 -19.36 21.78 -18.31
C ILE A 737 -19.19 20.45 -17.53
N ILE A 738 -18.23 19.61 -17.92
CA ILE A 738 -17.90 18.36 -17.20
C ILE A 738 -17.32 18.68 -15.83
N LYS A 739 -16.44 19.69 -15.73
CA LYS A 739 -15.88 20.15 -14.44
C LYS A 739 -16.97 20.68 -13.51
N LYS A 740 -17.94 21.44 -14.04
CA LYS A 740 -19.08 22.00 -13.29
C LYS A 740 -19.95 20.88 -12.70
N HIS A 741 -20.32 19.88 -13.49
CA HIS A 741 -21.15 18.76 -13.02
C HIS A 741 -20.43 17.88 -11.99
N ALA A 742 -19.11 17.79 -12.06
CA ALA A 742 -18.28 17.03 -11.12
C ALA A 742 -17.52 17.92 -10.11
N GLU A 743 -18.03 19.14 -9.82
CA GLU A 743 -17.42 20.08 -8.87
C GLU A 743 -17.28 19.45 -7.47
N LYS A 744 -18.35 18.79 -7.00
CA LYS A 744 -18.37 17.99 -5.78
C LYS A 744 -18.09 16.52 -6.11
N LYS A 745 -17.10 15.94 -5.45
CA LYS A 745 -16.66 14.55 -5.67
C LYS A 745 -17.64 13.55 -5.06
N ALA A 746 -17.74 12.34 -5.61
CA ALA A 746 -18.53 11.26 -4.99
C ALA A 746 -18.21 11.05 -3.50
N TYR A 747 -19.23 10.77 -2.66
CA TYR A 747 -19.10 10.70 -1.19
C TYR A 747 -17.99 9.76 -0.72
N PHE A 748 -17.91 8.55 -1.28
CA PHE A 748 -16.90 7.55 -0.89
C PHE A 748 -15.45 8.05 -1.05
N LEU A 749 -15.19 8.99 -1.97
CA LEU A 749 -13.86 9.55 -2.20
C LEU A 749 -13.32 10.30 -0.99
N ARG A 750 -14.15 10.61 0.02
CA ARG A 750 -13.69 11.15 1.30
C ARG A 750 -12.72 10.20 2.02
N HIS A 751 -12.87 8.89 1.85
CA HIS A 751 -11.97 7.88 2.41
C HIS A 751 -10.64 7.81 1.66
N VAL A 752 -10.65 8.18 0.38
CA VAL A 752 -9.47 8.22 -0.50
C VAL A 752 -8.70 9.54 -0.33
N LYS A 753 -9.39 10.70 -0.35
CA LYS A 753 -8.81 12.04 -0.42
C LYS A 753 -8.84 12.82 0.91
N GLY A 754 -9.63 12.39 1.90
CA GLY A 754 -9.81 13.07 3.18
C GLY A 754 -10.49 14.45 3.06
N GLY A 755 -10.52 15.22 4.15
CA GLY A 755 -11.15 16.56 4.16
C GLY A 755 -12.61 16.55 4.59
N GLN A 756 -13.25 17.73 4.50
CA GLN A 756 -14.58 17.96 5.09
C GLN A 756 -15.72 17.46 4.20
N LYS A 757 -16.83 17.02 4.80
CA LYS A 757 -17.99 16.41 4.11
C LYS A 757 -18.57 17.30 3.00
N PHE A 758 -18.59 18.63 3.17
CA PHE A 758 -19.20 19.56 2.20
C PHE A 758 -18.50 19.60 0.83
N LEU A 759 -17.27 19.08 0.73
CA LEU A 759 -16.51 18.96 -0.53
C LEU A 759 -16.98 17.79 -1.41
N TYR A 760 -17.92 17.00 -0.91
CA TYR A 760 -18.39 15.77 -1.53
C TYR A 760 -19.89 15.84 -1.81
N ASN A 761 -20.30 15.23 -2.91
CA ASN A 761 -21.69 15.04 -3.26
C ASN A 761 -22.24 13.89 -2.41
N ASP A 762 -23.40 14.09 -1.76
CA ASP A 762 -24.04 13.11 -0.88
C ASP A 762 -24.97 12.18 -1.66
N SER A 763 -24.60 11.83 -2.89
CA SER A 763 -25.38 10.98 -3.80
C SER A 763 -25.75 9.64 -3.15
N GLU A 764 -26.91 9.13 -3.54
CA GLU A 764 -27.47 7.85 -3.09
C GLU A 764 -27.13 6.71 -4.06
N SER A 765 -25.96 6.76 -4.69
CA SER A 765 -25.43 5.68 -5.52
C SER A 765 -25.30 4.36 -4.74
N PRO A 766 -25.31 3.19 -5.40
CA PRO A 766 -25.15 1.89 -4.75
C PRO A 766 -23.92 1.79 -3.85
N PHE A 767 -22.79 2.34 -4.30
CA PHE A 767 -21.54 2.30 -3.54
C PHE A 767 -21.55 3.30 -2.37
N ASN A 768 -22.05 4.53 -2.57
CA ASN A 768 -22.19 5.49 -1.46
C ASN A 768 -23.14 4.97 -0.38
N LYS A 769 -24.27 4.37 -0.75
CA LYS A 769 -25.19 3.70 0.18
C LYS A 769 -24.51 2.59 0.96
N PHE A 770 -23.63 1.81 0.32
CA PHE A 770 -22.85 0.77 0.99
C PHE A 770 -21.85 1.37 1.97
N VAL A 771 -21.06 2.37 1.54
CA VAL A 771 -20.10 3.08 2.39
C VAL A 771 -20.77 3.73 3.60
N LYS A 772 -21.87 4.46 3.42
CA LYS A 772 -22.67 5.05 4.51
C LYS A 772 -23.14 3.98 5.51
N SER A 773 -23.57 2.81 5.00
CA SER A 773 -23.98 1.70 5.88
C SER A 773 -22.80 1.12 6.68
N LEU A 774 -21.62 1.04 6.05
CA LEU A 774 -20.41 0.54 6.70
C LEU A 774 -19.87 1.54 7.74
N GLU A 775 -19.96 2.84 7.46
CA GLU A 775 -19.65 3.90 8.42
C GLU A 775 -20.54 3.82 9.66
N VAL A 776 -21.85 3.61 9.48
CA VAL A 776 -22.78 3.41 10.61
C VAL A 776 -22.40 2.16 11.41
N TYR A 777 -22.02 1.06 10.75
CA TYR A 777 -21.52 -0.13 11.43
C TYR A 777 -20.23 0.15 12.22
N MET A 778 -19.29 0.87 11.62
CA MET A 778 -18.05 1.28 12.30
C MET A 778 -18.36 2.19 13.50
N GLU A 779 -19.22 3.18 13.34
CA GLU A 779 -19.57 4.10 14.43
C GLU A 779 -20.39 3.44 15.53
N GLY A 780 -21.29 2.51 15.20
CA GLY A 780 -22.13 1.80 16.15
C GLY A 780 -21.38 0.68 16.85
N SER A 781 -20.95 -0.34 16.09
CA SER A 781 -20.34 -1.55 16.62
C SER A 781 -18.98 -1.24 17.27
N ILE A 782 -18.13 -0.41 16.66
CA ILE A 782 -16.77 -0.19 17.17
C ILE A 782 -16.71 0.80 18.35
N LYS A 783 -17.64 1.76 18.44
CA LYS A 783 -17.75 2.60 19.66
C LYS A 783 -18.33 1.80 20.83
N GLN A 784 -19.31 0.92 20.60
CA GLN A 784 -19.87 0.04 21.64
C GLN A 784 -18.81 -0.91 22.22
N LEU A 785 -17.84 -1.32 21.41
CA LEU A 785 -16.70 -2.13 21.83
C LEU A 785 -15.77 -1.47 22.85
N ASN A 786 -15.92 -0.18 23.17
CA ASN A 786 -15.06 0.53 24.14
C ASN A 786 -13.55 0.33 23.88
N LYS A 787 -13.16 0.13 22.61
CA LYS A 787 -11.80 -0.24 22.16
C LYS A 787 -11.29 -1.64 22.60
N LYS A 788 -12.18 -2.59 22.86
CA LYS A 788 -11.88 -3.99 23.24
C LYS A 788 -12.72 -4.97 22.42
N LEU A 789 -12.33 -6.24 22.34
CA LEU A 789 -13.09 -7.29 21.63
C LEU A 789 -14.34 -7.71 22.45
N VAL A 790 -15.37 -8.26 21.79
CA VAL A 790 -16.58 -8.78 22.48
C VAL A 790 -16.20 -10.03 23.25
N LYS A 791 -16.55 -10.04 24.55
CA LYS A 791 -16.26 -11.15 25.45
C LYS A 791 -17.44 -12.13 25.46
N PRO A 792 -17.23 -13.45 25.28
CA PRO A 792 -18.28 -14.45 25.51
C PRO A 792 -18.72 -14.44 26.98
N GLU A 793 -20.02 -14.56 27.25
CA GLU A 793 -20.61 -14.46 28.60
C GLU A 793 -20.07 -15.49 29.61
N ASN A 794 -19.43 -16.57 29.12
CA ASN A 794 -19.01 -17.73 29.92
C ASN A 794 -17.51 -17.77 30.29
N ILE A 795 -16.73 -16.72 30.02
CA ILE A 795 -15.28 -16.70 30.32
C ILE A 795 -15.02 -15.67 31.42
N GLU A 796 -14.51 -16.06 32.59
CA GLU A 796 -14.09 -15.10 33.61
C GLU A 796 -12.59 -14.76 33.38
N ILE A 797 -12.30 -13.51 33.00
CA ILE A 797 -10.92 -13.08 32.70
C ILE A 797 -10.40 -12.34 33.92
N ASP A 798 -9.50 -13.00 34.63
CA ASP A 798 -8.71 -12.38 35.67
C ASP A 798 -7.55 -11.64 35.00
N HIS A 799 -7.67 -10.31 34.89
CA HIS A 799 -6.63 -9.46 34.30
C HIS A 799 -5.29 -9.61 35.05
N ASN A 800 -5.31 -9.96 36.34
CA ASN A 800 -4.10 -10.23 37.10
C ASN A 800 -3.42 -11.53 36.68
N LYS A 801 -4.16 -12.53 36.20
CA LYS A 801 -3.61 -13.75 35.62
C LYS A 801 -3.05 -13.53 34.21
N LEU A 802 -3.52 -12.52 33.49
CA LEU A 802 -3.12 -12.28 32.10
C LEU A 802 -1.75 -11.62 31.98
N TYR A 803 -1.46 -10.55 32.73
CA TYR A 803 -0.12 -9.94 32.69
C TYR A 803 0.95 -10.83 33.32
N ASN A 804 0.59 -11.77 34.21
CA ASN A 804 1.52 -12.77 34.71
C ASN A 804 2.10 -13.65 33.58
N LYS A 805 1.41 -13.76 32.44
CA LYS A 805 1.92 -14.44 31.24
C LYS A 805 3.02 -13.66 30.52
N LEU A 806 3.21 -12.39 30.87
CA LEU A 806 4.20 -11.49 30.29
C LEU A 806 5.40 -11.27 31.24
N ILE A 807 5.41 -11.87 32.43
CA ILE A 807 6.43 -11.70 33.47
C ILE A 807 7.13 -13.03 33.75
N ASP A 808 8.45 -13.01 33.88
CA ASP A 808 9.25 -14.13 34.37
C ASP A 808 9.64 -13.91 35.84
N TYR A 809 8.81 -14.38 36.77
CA TYR A 809 9.05 -14.22 38.21
C TYR A 809 10.27 -15.00 38.75
N ASP A 810 10.80 -15.99 38.02
CA ASP A 810 11.88 -16.82 38.55
C ASP A 810 13.26 -16.19 38.33
N ARG A 811 13.36 -15.18 37.45
CA ARG A 811 14.63 -14.52 37.09
C ARG A 811 15.08 -13.43 38.05
N PHE A 812 14.22 -12.99 38.97
CA PHE A 812 14.52 -11.87 39.86
C PHE A 812 13.91 -12.06 41.26
N ASP A 813 14.55 -11.47 42.27
CA ASP A 813 13.95 -11.30 43.59
C ASP A 813 13.21 -9.96 43.73
N SER A 814 12.30 -9.84 44.71
CA SER A 814 11.49 -8.63 44.94
C SER A 814 12.31 -7.36 45.21
N LYS A 815 13.48 -7.49 45.87
CA LYS A 815 14.34 -6.35 46.21
C LYS A 815 15.06 -5.83 44.96
N THR A 816 15.56 -6.74 44.13
CA THR A 816 16.20 -6.45 42.85
C THR A 816 15.20 -5.84 41.87
N MET A 817 14.00 -6.42 41.73
CA MET A 817 12.94 -5.85 40.88
C MET A 817 12.52 -4.44 41.31
N THR A 818 12.43 -4.18 42.62
CA THR A 818 12.13 -2.83 43.14
C THR A 818 13.19 -1.80 42.73
N LYS A 819 14.48 -2.17 42.72
CA LYS A 819 15.56 -1.29 42.26
C LYS A 819 15.45 -1.00 40.77
N ILE A 820 15.20 -2.05 39.97
CA ILE A 820 15.03 -1.94 38.51
C ILE A 820 13.87 -1.01 38.19
N ILE A 821 12.73 -1.21 38.84
CA ILE A 821 11.53 -0.38 38.66
C ILE A 821 11.84 1.09 38.96
N LYS A 822 12.55 1.39 40.05
CA LYS A 822 12.94 2.77 40.40
C LYS A 822 13.85 3.40 39.34
N ALA A 823 14.75 2.63 38.74
CA ALA A 823 15.65 3.10 37.69
C ALA A 823 14.92 3.36 36.35
N ILE A 824 13.96 2.50 35.99
CA ILE A 824 13.19 2.62 34.74
C ILE A 824 12.06 3.65 34.84
N ALA A 825 11.46 3.86 36.03
CA ALA A 825 10.29 4.71 36.21
C ALA A 825 10.40 6.12 35.60
N PRO A 826 11.53 6.86 35.74
CA PRO A 826 11.71 8.16 35.07
C PRO A 826 11.68 8.06 33.54
N ILE A 827 12.31 7.02 32.97
CA ILE A 827 12.36 6.78 31.52
C ILE A 827 10.97 6.43 31.00
N HIS A 828 10.22 5.60 31.72
CA HIS A 828 8.82 5.31 31.41
C HIS A 828 7.97 6.58 31.39
N ASN A 829 8.09 7.45 32.40
CA ASN A 829 7.30 8.68 32.46
C ASN A 829 7.62 9.62 31.28
N ASP A 830 8.91 9.77 30.92
CA ASP A 830 9.35 10.52 29.72
C ASP A 830 8.74 9.95 28.44
N PHE A 831 8.83 8.63 28.26
CA PHE A 831 8.27 7.93 27.12
C PHE A 831 6.76 8.18 26.96
N ILE A 832 5.99 8.06 28.04
CA ILE A 832 4.54 8.25 28.01
C ILE A 832 4.18 9.69 27.63
N GLU A 833 4.84 10.70 28.19
CA GLU A 833 4.54 12.10 27.87
C GLU A 833 4.91 12.44 26.42
N ARG A 834 6.12 12.09 25.97
CA ARG A 834 6.53 12.31 24.58
C ARG A 834 5.63 11.58 23.59
N ARG A 835 5.23 10.34 23.91
CA ARG A 835 4.29 9.58 23.08
C ARG A 835 2.91 10.21 23.03
N LYS A 836 2.41 10.82 24.11
CA LYS A 836 1.14 11.58 24.10
C LYS A 836 1.23 12.80 23.18
N GLU A 837 2.34 13.52 23.20
CA GLU A 837 2.57 14.67 22.32
C GLU A 837 2.57 14.27 20.85
N ILE A 838 3.31 13.22 20.49
CA ILE A 838 3.35 12.68 19.12
C ILE A 838 1.95 12.18 18.70
N ASN A 839 1.18 11.56 19.60
CA ASN A 839 -0.20 11.14 19.31
C ASN A 839 -1.12 12.32 19.03
N LYS A 840 -0.98 13.41 19.79
CA LYS A 840 -1.78 14.63 19.58
C LYS A 840 -1.47 15.23 18.21
N GLU A 841 -0.19 15.34 17.86
CA GLU A 841 0.26 15.81 16.55
C GLU A 841 -0.31 14.96 15.42
N LYS A 842 -0.25 13.62 15.55
CA LYS A 842 -0.82 12.67 14.59
C LYS A 842 -2.31 12.90 14.35
N ILE A 843 -3.09 12.99 15.42
CA ILE A 843 -4.56 13.16 15.34
C ILE A 843 -4.92 14.49 14.68
N GLU A 844 -4.18 15.55 14.95
CA GLU A 844 -4.40 16.85 14.32
C GLU A 844 -4.09 16.83 12.82
N GLU A 845 -3.03 16.11 12.42
CA GLU A 845 -2.62 15.99 11.03
C GLU A 845 -3.58 15.10 10.21
N GLU A 846 -4.05 13.98 10.78
CA GLU A 846 -5.00 13.06 10.13
C GLU A 846 -6.36 13.70 9.81
N LYS A 847 -6.75 14.76 10.53
CA LYS A 847 -8.00 15.52 10.26
C LYS A 847 -7.93 16.38 9.00
N LYS A 848 -6.73 16.65 8.48
CA LYS A 848 -6.53 17.49 7.30
C LYS A 848 -6.84 16.70 6.01
N ARG A 849 -7.01 17.42 4.91
CA ARG A 849 -7.15 16.80 3.58
C ARG A 849 -5.87 16.01 3.25
N LYS A 850 -5.97 14.77 2.78
CA LYS A 850 -4.82 13.89 2.46
C LYS A 850 -4.09 14.40 1.22
N THR A 851 -3.30 15.45 1.42
CA THR A 851 -2.33 15.99 0.45
C THR A 851 -1.00 15.29 0.63
N ASP A 852 -0.10 15.39 -0.34
CA ASP A 852 1.24 14.82 -0.19
C ASP A 852 2.07 15.49 0.91
N LYS A 853 1.75 16.75 1.25
CA LYS A 853 2.27 17.42 2.44
C LYS A 853 1.83 16.70 3.72
N VAL A 854 0.52 16.47 3.88
CA VAL A 854 -0.03 15.75 5.05
C VAL A 854 0.53 14.33 5.15
N LYS A 855 0.65 13.60 4.03
CA LYS A 855 1.29 12.27 4.03
C LYS A 855 2.76 12.33 4.49
N LYS A 856 3.51 13.37 4.10
CA LYS A 856 4.89 13.58 4.55
C LYS A 856 4.95 13.86 6.04
N GLU A 857 4.09 14.74 6.55
CA GLU A 857 4.00 15.04 7.98
C GLU A 857 3.66 13.78 8.78
N LEU A 858 2.68 12.98 8.34
CA LEU A 858 2.36 11.69 8.96
C LEU A 858 3.54 10.71 8.94
N LYS A 859 4.35 10.71 7.88
CA LYS A 859 5.57 9.89 7.82
C LYS A 859 6.64 10.38 8.80
N ILE A 860 6.80 11.69 8.95
CA ILE A 860 7.70 12.30 9.94
C ILE A 860 7.23 11.96 11.35
N ILE A 861 5.94 12.13 11.64
CA ILE A 861 5.31 11.78 12.92
C ILE A 861 5.50 10.28 13.23
N ASN A 862 5.31 9.40 12.23
CA ASN A 862 5.57 7.97 12.41
C ASN A 862 7.06 7.68 12.70
N LYS A 863 8.00 8.40 12.07
CA LYS A 863 9.44 8.31 12.36
C LYS A 863 9.76 8.72 13.81
N LYS A 864 9.10 9.76 14.33
CA LYS A 864 9.24 10.18 15.75
C LYS A 864 8.88 9.05 16.72
N TYR A 865 7.88 8.20 16.40
CA TYR A 865 7.59 7.01 17.22
C TYR A 865 8.73 6.00 17.21
N THR A 866 9.30 5.72 16.03
CA THR A 866 10.42 4.78 15.90
C THR A 866 11.64 5.28 16.67
N GLU A 867 12.02 6.55 16.47
CA GLU A 867 13.13 7.19 17.17
C GLU A 867 12.91 7.21 18.69
N LEU A 868 11.70 7.53 19.16
CA LEU A 868 11.35 7.48 20.57
C LEU A 868 11.49 6.07 21.15
N ASN A 869 11.02 5.04 20.43
CA ASN A 869 11.14 3.66 20.89
C ASN A 869 12.60 3.22 20.99
N GLU A 870 13.42 3.49 19.96
CA GLU A 870 14.86 3.16 19.93
C GLU A 870 15.62 3.88 21.06
N GLU A 871 15.39 5.18 21.23
CA GLU A 871 16.00 5.96 22.32
C GLU A 871 15.63 5.40 23.70
N THR A 872 14.37 5.00 23.87
CA THR A 872 13.86 4.47 25.14
C THR A 872 14.44 3.10 25.45
N ILE A 873 14.57 2.23 24.45
CA ILE A 873 15.21 0.92 24.56
C ILE A 873 16.66 1.10 25.00
N ASN A 874 17.44 1.90 24.27
CA ASN A 874 18.86 2.15 24.57
C ASN A 874 19.06 2.70 26.00
N LYS A 875 18.22 3.65 26.43
CA LYS A 875 18.28 4.21 27.79
C LYS A 875 18.04 3.15 28.87
N CYS A 876 17.11 2.21 28.63
CA CYS A 876 16.81 1.16 29.60
C CYS A 876 17.89 0.07 29.60
N GLU A 877 18.40 -0.29 28.42
CA GLU A 877 19.45 -1.30 28.28
C GLU A 877 20.75 -0.86 28.95
N GLU A 878 21.13 0.41 28.85
CA GLU A 878 22.37 0.97 29.44
C GLU A 878 22.34 1.11 30.98
N ILE A 879 21.23 0.80 31.66
CA ILE A 879 21.13 0.92 33.12
C ILE A 879 22.05 -0.12 33.80
N LYS A 880 22.99 0.37 34.63
CA LYS A 880 23.81 -0.47 35.52
C LYS A 880 23.22 -0.49 36.92
N LEU A 881 22.92 -1.68 37.44
CA LEU A 881 22.23 -1.87 38.72
C LEU A 881 23.16 -2.16 39.90
N PHE A 882 24.39 -2.59 39.62
CA PHE A 882 25.40 -2.91 40.62
C PHE A 882 26.71 -2.23 40.23
N GLU A 883 27.27 -1.41 41.13
CA GLU A 883 28.52 -0.67 40.88
C GLU A 883 29.73 -1.60 40.70
N ASP A 884 29.68 -2.80 41.28
CA ASP A 884 30.77 -3.78 41.28
C ASP A 884 30.73 -4.80 40.12
N LYS A 885 29.72 -4.72 39.24
CA LYS A 885 29.56 -5.63 38.09
C LYS A 885 29.28 -4.83 36.82
N ASP A 886 30.04 -5.06 35.75
CA ASP A 886 29.84 -4.41 34.46
C ASP A 886 28.67 -5.04 33.67
N ILE A 887 27.57 -5.34 34.36
CA ILE A 887 26.36 -5.95 33.79
C ILE A 887 25.31 -4.86 33.61
N LYS A 888 24.87 -4.70 32.37
CA LYS A 888 23.81 -3.80 31.95
C LYS A 888 22.46 -4.52 32.02
N LEU A 889 21.38 -3.78 32.21
CA LEU A 889 20.04 -4.36 32.21
C LEU A 889 19.66 -4.95 30.84
N GLY A 890 20.22 -4.42 29.75
CA GLY A 890 20.08 -4.97 28.40
C GLY A 890 20.69 -6.36 28.21
N ASP A 891 21.60 -6.78 29.11
CA ASP A 891 22.20 -8.12 29.05
C ASP A 891 21.20 -9.23 29.45
N ASP A 892 20.05 -8.89 30.07
CA ASP A 892 18.93 -9.80 30.31
C ASP A 892 17.58 -9.19 29.84
N PRO A 893 17.22 -9.41 28.57
CA PRO A 893 15.98 -8.89 28.00
C PRO A 893 14.71 -9.32 28.77
N SER A 894 14.71 -10.50 29.38
CA SER A 894 13.53 -11.06 30.09
C SER A 894 13.23 -10.29 31.38
N VAL A 895 14.27 -9.94 32.15
CA VAL A 895 14.14 -9.12 33.36
C VAL A 895 13.70 -7.70 33.02
N LEU A 896 14.30 -7.10 31.99
CA LEU A 896 13.92 -5.77 31.51
C LEU A 896 12.45 -5.72 31.07
N ALA A 897 12.01 -6.67 30.25
CA ALA A 897 10.61 -6.77 29.82
C ALA A 897 9.66 -7.01 31.00
N SER A 898 10.04 -7.87 31.96
CA SER A 898 9.26 -8.11 33.18
C SER A 898 9.06 -6.83 33.99
N ALA A 899 10.11 -6.04 34.19
CA ALA A 899 10.03 -4.75 34.88
C ALA A 899 9.15 -3.74 34.13
N ALA A 900 9.28 -3.67 32.80
CA ALA A 900 8.46 -2.82 31.95
C ALA A 900 6.97 -3.19 32.02
N VAL A 901 6.64 -4.49 32.07
CA VAL A 901 5.26 -4.98 32.27
C VAL A 901 4.75 -4.58 33.66
N ILE A 902 5.53 -4.80 34.73
CA ILE A 902 5.10 -4.44 36.09
C ILE A 902 4.80 -2.94 36.18
N ILE A 903 5.67 -2.10 35.63
CA ILE A 903 5.43 -0.64 35.58
C ILE A 903 4.14 -0.33 34.79
N SER A 904 4.00 -0.90 33.59
CA SER A 904 2.93 -0.54 32.66
C SER A 904 1.54 -1.08 33.04
N TYR A 905 1.48 -2.23 33.73
CA TYR A 905 0.23 -2.94 34.03
C TYR A 905 -0.12 -2.97 35.52
N VAL A 906 0.88 -3.06 36.41
CA VAL A 906 0.62 -3.26 37.84
C VAL A 906 0.66 -1.94 38.59
N LEU A 907 1.70 -1.13 38.38
CA LEU A 907 1.93 0.07 39.19
C LEU A 907 1.13 1.29 38.72
N THR A 908 0.77 1.37 37.43
CA THR A 908 0.01 2.49 36.84
C THR A 908 -1.51 2.35 37.02
N GLU A 909 -2.03 1.15 37.31
CA GLU A 909 -3.47 0.88 37.47
C GLU A 909 -3.98 0.98 38.93
N ASP A 910 -3.11 0.87 39.93
CA ASP A 910 -3.49 0.90 41.35
C ASP A 910 -3.86 2.32 41.81
N LYS A 911 -5.15 2.54 42.09
CA LYS A 911 -5.69 3.84 42.55
C LYS A 911 -5.32 4.17 44.00
N THR A 912 -4.90 3.18 44.79
CA THR A 912 -4.73 3.29 46.25
C THR A 912 -3.29 3.58 46.68
N LYS A 913 -2.30 3.22 45.85
CA LYS A 913 -0.89 3.45 46.16
C LYS A 913 -0.46 4.86 45.80
N ASN A 914 0.03 5.62 46.78
CA ASN A 914 0.71 6.90 46.60
C ASN A 914 2.18 6.69 46.21
N ASP A 915 2.43 6.00 45.09
CA ASP A 915 3.79 5.91 44.55
C ASP A 915 4.19 7.27 43.97
N LYS A 916 5.05 7.99 44.71
CA LYS A 916 5.52 9.36 44.41
C LYS A 916 6.35 9.47 43.12
N PHE A 917 6.62 8.36 42.42
CA PHE A 917 7.62 8.30 41.33
C PHE A 917 7.04 7.99 39.94
N LEU A 918 5.76 7.62 39.82
CA LEU A 918 5.11 7.30 38.54
C LEU A 918 3.96 8.28 38.23
N ASN A 919 3.81 8.65 36.96
CA ASN A 919 2.68 9.45 36.51
C ASN A 919 1.38 8.65 36.65
N LYS A 920 0.63 8.89 37.75
CA LYS A 920 -0.70 8.30 37.96
C LYS A 920 -1.61 8.65 36.78
N LYS A 921 -2.26 7.63 36.19
CA LYS A 921 -3.26 7.70 35.09
C LYS A 921 -2.72 7.52 33.65
N SER A 922 -1.93 6.49 33.38
CA SER A 922 -1.69 6.04 32.00
C SER A 922 -2.26 4.64 31.78
N LYS A 923 -3.25 4.50 30.88
CA LYS A 923 -3.71 3.20 30.33
C LYS A 923 -2.98 2.87 29.02
N ASP A 924 -1.73 3.30 28.91
CA ASP A 924 -0.90 3.06 27.75
C ASP A 924 0.14 2.00 28.09
N TYR A 925 -0.10 0.79 27.59
CA TYR A 925 0.76 -0.37 27.84
C TYR A 925 1.90 -0.49 26.83
N SER A 926 1.99 0.41 25.86
CA SER A 926 2.94 0.30 24.75
C SER A 926 4.41 0.31 25.19
N PHE A 927 4.73 0.85 26.37
CA PHE A 927 6.08 0.82 26.93
C PHE A 927 6.60 -0.61 27.13
N ALA A 928 5.76 -1.55 27.58
CA ALA A 928 6.18 -2.96 27.68
C ALA A 928 6.47 -3.55 26.28
N TRP A 929 5.63 -3.23 25.30
CA TRP A 929 5.65 -3.83 23.96
C TRP A 929 6.80 -3.35 23.04
N ILE A 930 7.62 -2.39 23.47
CA ILE A 930 8.86 -2.06 22.75
C ILE A 930 9.99 -3.07 23.03
N PHE A 931 9.96 -3.78 24.16
CA PHE A 931 10.96 -4.78 24.57
C PHE A 931 10.62 -6.17 24.01
N LYS A 932 10.65 -6.27 22.68
CA LYS A 932 10.10 -7.40 21.93
C LYS A 932 10.69 -8.75 22.30
N GLU A 933 12.02 -8.83 22.35
CA GLU A 933 12.76 -10.06 22.63
C GLU A 933 12.44 -10.62 24.01
N GLY A 934 12.55 -9.78 25.04
CA GLY A 934 12.24 -10.15 26.42
C GLY A 934 10.80 -10.60 26.63
N LEU A 935 9.83 -9.90 26.02
CA LEU A 935 8.42 -10.30 26.09
C LEU A 935 8.18 -11.68 25.48
N LEU A 936 8.75 -11.98 24.31
CA LEU A 936 8.58 -13.28 23.65
C LEU A 936 9.23 -14.42 24.45
N LEU A 937 10.34 -14.16 25.15
CA LEU A 937 10.94 -15.09 26.10
C LEU A 937 10.00 -15.36 27.28
N ASN A 938 9.44 -14.31 27.89
CA ASN A 938 8.52 -14.44 29.02
C ASN A 938 7.23 -15.19 28.64
N ILE A 939 6.70 -14.95 27.44
CA ILE A 939 5.52 -15.64 26.91
C ILE A 939 5.82 -17.10 26.61
N GLU A 940 7.00 -17.43 26.06
CA GLU A 940 7.38 -18.83 25.83
C GLU A 940 7.48 -19.61 27.14
N LYS A 941 8.01 -19.01 28.20
CA LYS A 941 7.99 -19.60 29.54
C LYS A 941 6.57 -19.83 30.05
N ASN A 942 5.69 -18.85 29.81
CA ASN A 942 4.29 -18.88 30.20
C ASN A 942 3.36 -19.39 29.08
N LYS A 943 3.83 -20.37 28.29
CA LYS A 943 3.10 -20.86 27.12
C LYS A 943 1.67 -21.29 27.45
N GLY A 944 0.76 -21.06 26.51
CA GLY A 944 -0.61 -21.54 26.64
C GLY A 944 -0.67 -23.07 26.69
N LYS A 945 -1.58 -23.62 27.50
CA LYS A 945 -1.79 -25.09 27.58
C LYS A 945 -2.29 -25.69 26.27
N ILE A 946 -3.06 -24.90 25.51
CA ILE A 946 -3.58 -25.25 24.19
C ILE A 946 -3.34 -24.04 23.30
N THR A 947 -2.77 -24.26 22.12
CA THR A 947 -2.58 -23.22 21.10
C THR A 947 -2.99 -23.75 19.74
N SER A 948 -3.43 -22.87 18.86
CA SER A 948 -3.80 -23.21 17.49
C SER A 948 -2.70 -22.75 16.53
N GLU A 949 -2.14 -23.70 15.80
CA GLU A 949 -1.29 -23.38 14.66
C GLU A 949 -2.14 -23.21 13.39
N ILE A 950 -1.84 -22.16 12.63
CA ILE A 950 -2.43 -21.89 11.33
C ILE A 950 -1.40 -22.26 10.28
N ILE A 951 -1.63 -23.36 9.56
CA ILE A 951 -0.76 -23.82 8.49
C ILE A 951 -1.46 -23.59 7.15
N ARG A 952 -0.85 -22.84 6.22
CA ARG A 952 -1.42 -22.70 4.87
C ARG A 952 -1.36 -24.04 4.15
N LEU A 953 -2.38 -24.40 3.37
CA LEU A 953 -2.38 -25.66 2.62
C LEU A 953 -1.13 -25.84 1.75
N ARG A 954 -0.59 -24.75 1.19
CA ARG A 954 0.61 -24.76 0.36
C ARG A 954 1.91 -25.07 1.11
N GLU A 955 1.92 -24.93 2.44
CA GLU A 955 3.04 -25.25 3.34
C GLU A 955 2.94 -26.69 3.86
N LEU A 956 1.88 -27.43 3.49
CA LEU A 956 1.67 -28.81 3.94
C LEU A 956 2.56 -29.84 3.29
N GLU A 957 3.15 -29.57 2.11
CA GLU A 957 4.07 -30.53 1.48
C GLU A 957 5.25 -30.87 2.40
N GLU A 958 5.70 -29.91 3.22
CA GLU A 958 6.78 -30.08 4.19
C GLU A 958 6.37 -30.89 5.43
N ILE A 959 5.07 -31.01 5.73
CA ILE A 959 4.52 -31.59 6.98
C ILE A 959 3.60 -32.79 6.69
N LYS A 960 3.49 -33.18 5.41
CA LYS A 960 2.58 -34.21 4.88
C LYS A 960 2.70 -35.55 5.61
N GLU A 961 3.93 -35.96 5.94
CA GLU A 961 4.25 -37.20 6.66
C GLU A 961 3.82 -37.16 8.12
N LYS A 962 3.95 -36.01 8.80
CA LYS A 962 3.58 -35.87 10.22
C LYS A 962 2.05 -35.94 10.42
N LEU A 963 1.30 -35.41 9.46
CA LEU A 963 -0.16 -35.28 9.52
C LEU A 963 -0.94 -36.39 8.79
N ASN A 964 -0.26 -37.38 8.20
CA ASN A 964 -0.89 -38.47 7.43
C ASN A 964 -1.77 -37.98 6.25
N LEU A 965 -1.36 -36.90 5.58
CA LEU A 965 -2.13 -36.30 4.49
C LEU A 965 -1.78 -36.95 3.14
N VAL A 966 -2.78 -37.36 2.36
CA VAL A 966 -2.56 -38.16 1.13
C VAL A 966 -2.40 -37.26 -0.12
N SER A 967 -3.32 -36.31 -0.34
CA SER A 967 -3.24 -35.34 -1.45
C SER A 967 -4.16 -34.12 -1.26
N ILE A 968 -3.85 -33.02 -1.96
CA ILE A 968 -4.69 -31.82 -2.07
C ILE A 968 -5.01 -31.63 -3.56
N LYS A 969 -6.27 -31.74 -3.97
CA LYS A 969 -6.73 -31.47 -5.36
C LYS A 969 -8.13 -30.84 -5.36
N ASN A 970 -8.34 -29.82 -6.19
CA ASN A 970 -9.66 -29.27 -6.54
C ASN A 970 -10.57 -28.93 -5.35
N ASN A 971 -10.13 -28.06 -4.43
CA ASN A 971 -10.91 -27.67 -3.25
C ASN A 971 -11.37 -28.85 -2.37
N LYS A 972 -10.59 -29.95 -2.37
CA LYS A 972 -10.81 -31.11 -1.52
C LYS A 972 -9.48 -31.55 -0.90
N VAL A 973 -9.53 -31.80 0.40
CA VAL A 973 -8.39 -32.37 1.15
C VAL A 973 -8.67 -33.85 1.35
N VAL A 974 -7.73 -34.71 0.98
CA VAL A 974 -7.84 -36.16 1.23
C VAL A 974 -7.05 -36.52 2.50
N VAL A 975 -7.78 -36.83 3.56
CA VAL A 975 -7.22 -37.28 4.85
C VAL A 975 -7.56 -38.76 5.01
N ASN A 976 -6.56 -39.64 5.12
CA ASN A 976 -6.75 -41.10 5.27
C ASN A 976 -7.69 -41.75 4.21
N GLY A 977 -7.71 -41.24 2.97
CA GLY A 977 -8.54 -41.76 1.88
C GLY A 977 -9.95 -41.16 1.78
N GLU A 978 -10.37 -40.31 2.73
CA GLU A 978 -11.64 -39.58 2.65
C GLU A 978 -11.47 -38.23 1.97
N SER A 979 -12.23 -37.99 0.90
CA SER A 979 -12.25 -36.74 0.16
C SER A 979 -13.21 -35.74 0.82
N ILE A 980 -12.67 -34.69 1.44
CA ILE A 980 -13.45 -33.72 2.22
C ILE A 980 -13.60 -32.39 1.45
N PRO A 981 -14.82 -31.89 1.21
CA PRO A 981 -15.04 -30.56 0.64
C PRO A 981 -14.69 -29.44 1.64
N LEU A 982 -14.05 -28.39 1.15
CA LEU A 982 -13.69 -27.19 1.92
C LEU A 982 -14.92 -26.39 2.35
N ASN A 983 -15.54 -26.72 3.49
CA ASN A 983 -16.68 -26.00 4.06
C ASN A 983 -16.71 -26.13 5.59
N ASN A 984 -15.76 -25.52 6.30
CA ASN A 984 -15.74 -25.38 7.77
C ASN A 984 -16.13 -26.66 8.53
N LYS A 985 -15.58 -27.81 8.11
CA LYS A 985 -15.81 -29.08 8.82
C LYS A 985 -14.70 -29.30 9.84
N LEU A 986 -15.10 -29.47 11.10
CA LEU A 986 -14.29 -30.08 12.14
C LEU A 986 -14.00 -31.54 11.76
N LEU A 987 -12.73 -31.86 11.54
CA LEU A 987 -12.26 -33.21 11.28
C LEU A 987 -11.71 -33.80 12.57
N LYS A 988 -12.22 -34.94 13.03
CA LYS A 988 -11.67 -35.68 14.17
C LYS A 988 -10.95 -36.92 13.67
N ASN A 989 -9.69 -37.12 14.06
CA ASN A 989 -8.99 -38.39 13.91
C ASN A 989 -8.26 -38.79 15.20
N LYS A 990 -7.58 -39.95 15.20
CA LYS A 990 -6.84 -40.49 16.36
C LYS A 990 -5.69 -39.60 16.87
N LYS A 991 -5.27 -38.58 16.12
CA LYS A 991 -4.17 -37.64 16.43
C LYS A 991 -4.63 -36.21 16.74
N GLY A 992 -5.94 -35.90 16.70
CA GLY A 992 -6.45 -34.57 17.02
C GLY A 992 -7.67 -34.12 16.23
N THR A 993 -8.10 -32.88 16.48
CA THR A 993 -9.18 -32.20 15.76
C THR A 993 -8.60 -31.16 14.82
N PHE A 994 -8.98 -31.15 13.53
CA PHE A 994 -8.50 -30.18 12.54
C PHE A 994 -9.67 -29.36 12.02
N GLU A 995 -9.47 -28.05 11.88
CA GLU A 995 -10.43 -27.19 11.17
C GLU A 995 -9.80 -26.70 9.87
N VAL A 996 -10.53 -26.86 8.77
CA VAL A 996 -10.12 -26.33 7.46
C VAL A 996 -10.97 -25.11 7.17
N ASP A 997 -10.34 -23.94 7.10
CA ASP A 997 -11.00 -22.66 6.77
C ASP A 997 -10.28 -21.99 5.59
N LYS A 998 -11.00 -21.13 4.85
CA LYS A 998 -10.50 -20.38 3.69
C LYS A 998 -10.60 -18.88 4.00
N ASP A 999 -9.48 -18.15 4.03
CA ASP A 999 -9.50 -16.68 4.24
C ASP A 999 -10.22 -15.97 3.09
N PHE A 1000 -10.50 -14.68 3.27
CA PHE A 1000 -11.15 -13.86 2.25
C PHE A 1000 -10.27 -13.58 1.01
N ARG A 1001 -8.99 -14.00 1.01
CA ARG A 1001 -8.09 -14.02 -0.16
C ARG A 1001 -7.93 -15.43 -0.75
N GLY A 1002 -8.77 -16.36 -0.30
CA GLY A 1002 -8.83 -17.72 -0.74
C GLY A 1002 -7.74 -18.67 -0.28
N HIS A 1003 -6.83 -18.23 0.59
CA HIS A 1003 -5.87 -19.13 1.19
C HIS A 1003 -6.59 -20.08 2.13
N VAL A 1004 -6.34 -21.35 1.95
CA VAL A 1004 -6.88 -22.37 2.84
C VAL A 1004 -5.87 -22.65 3.94
N TYR A 1005 -6.36 -22.75 5.17
CA TYR A 1005 -5.58 -23.00 6.36
C TYR A 1005 -6.07 -24.23 7.10
N LEU A 1006 -5.14 -24.94 7.73
CA LEU A 1006 -5.43 -25.93 8.75
C LEU A 1006 -5.19 -25.32 10.11
N LYS A 1007 -6.21 -25.37 10.96
CA LYS A 1007 -6.09 -25.14 12.40
C LYS A 1007 -5.70 -26.47 13.06
N ILE A 1008 -4.54 -26.49 13.71
CA ILE A 1008 -4.06 -27.67 14.44
C ILE A 1008 -3.91 -27.28 15.92
N PRO A 1009 -4.68 -27.91 16.83
CA PRO A 1009 -4.43 -27.82 18.26
C PRO A 1009 -3.05 -28.42 18.55
N LYS A 1010 -2.12 -27.61 19.03
CA LYS A 1010 -0.85 -28.08 19.57
C LYS A 1010 -1.02 -28.35 21.07
N GLU A 1011 -0.76 -29.59 21.47
CA GLU A 1011 -0.43 -29.90 22.86
C GLU A 1011 0.99 -29.38 23.14
N SER A 1012 1.18 -28.70 24.26
CA SER A 1012 2.50 -28.21 24.66
C SER A 1012 3.40 -29.38 25.03
N GLU A 1013 4.43 -29.67 24.23
CA GLU A 1013 5.58 -30.44 24.70
C GLU A 1013 6.32 -29.59 25.73
N GLY A 1014 6.41 -30.08 26.97
CA GLY A 1014 7.13 -29.41 28.04
C GLY A 1014 8.60 -29.32 27.70
N ILE A 1015 9.08 -28.12 27.35
CA ILE A 1015 10.50 -27.86 27.19
C ILE A 1015 11.11 -27.77 28.60
N GLN A 1016 12.04 -28.66 28.92
CA GLN A 1016 12.93 -28.48 30.07
C GLN A 1016 13.96 -27.41 29.71
N PHE A 1017 13.93 -26.28 30.43
CA PHE A 1017 14.96 -25.26 30.34
C PHE A 1017 16.16 -25.68 31.22
N ASN A 1018 17.38 -25.46 30.73
CA ASN A 1018 18.59 -25.68 31.54
C ASN A 1018 18.60 -24.70 32.73
N GLU A 1019 18.75 -25.23 33.95
CA GLU A 1019 18.64 -24.51 35.22
C GLU A 1019 19.79 -23.53 35.55
N ASN A 1020 20.69 -23.18 34.62
CA ASN A 1020 21.96 -22.53 34.97
C ASN A 1020 22.20 -21.13 34.40
N GLU A 1021 21.20 -20.27 34.32
CA GLU A 1021 21.42 -18.83 34.09
C GLU A 1021 20.43 -17.96 34.90
N THR A 1022 20.63 -17.84 36.22
CA THR A 1022 19.97 -16.81 37.04
C THR A 1022 20.98 -15.70 37.34
N ILE A 1023 20.86 -14.54 36.70
CA ILE A 1023 21.87 -13.47 36.78
C ILE A 1023 21.60 -12.50 37.96
N PHE A 1024 20.33 -12.36 38.39
CA PHE A 1024 19.87 -11.30 39.30
C PHE A 1024 19.29 -11.78 40.64
N LYS A 1025 19.62 -12.99 41.11
CA LYS A 1025 19.29 -13.44 42.47
C LYS A 1025 20.40 -13.02 43.43
N ILE A 1026 20.08 -12.22 44.45
CA ILE A 1026 21.02 -12.04 45.57
C ILE A 1026 21.02 -13.36 46.36
N ASN A 1027 22.19 -14.00 46.50
CA ASN A 1027 22.37 -15.14 47.40
C ASN A 1027 22.13 -14.65 48.84
N SER A 1028 20.90 -14.78 49.33
CA SER A 1028 20.65 -14.83 50.76
C SER A 1028 20.78 -16.29 51.18
N GLU A 1029 21.86 -16.64 51.86
CA GLU A 1029 21.96 -17.92 52.59
C GLU A 1029 20.82 -17.96 53.62
N LEU A 1030 19.71 -18.59 53.26
CA LEU A 1030 18.54 -18.80 54.12
C LEU A 1030 18.07 -20.24 53.90
N GLU A 1031 18.02 -21.04 54.98
CA GLU A 1031 17.50 -22.40 54.94
C GLU A 1031 15.99 -22.39 54.66
N HIS A 1032 15.56 -23.10 53.60
CA HIS A 1032 14.15 -23.27 53.26
C HIS A 1032 13.48 -24.30 54.20
N PHE A 1033 12.37 -23.93 54.85
CA PHE A 1033 11.58 -24.84 55.69
C PHE A 1033 10.63 -25.71 54.86
N ILE A 1034 11.20 -26.60 54.05
CA ILE A 1034 10.44 -27.59 53.27
C ILE A 1034 9.94 -28.69 54.23
N ASP A 1035 8.65 -29.04 54.17
CA ASP A 1035 7.97 -30.11 54.95
C ASP A 1035 7.73 -29.90 56.47
N PHE A 1036 7.83 -28.68 56.99
CA PHE A 1036 7.50 -28.40 58.40
C PHE A 1036 5.98 -28.13 58.58
N LYS A 1037 5.33 -28.67 59.61
CA LYS A 1037 3.92 -28.28 59.91
C LYS A 1037 3.87 -26.98 60.72
N CYS A 1038 3.10 -25.99 60.27
CA CYS A 1038 2.94 -24.74 60.99
C CYS A 1038 1.86 -24.83 62.07
N ARG A 1039 2.13 -24.29 63.26
CA ARG A 1039 1.16 -24.21 64.37
C ARG A 1039 1.08 -22.78 64.89
N LEU A 1040 -0.13 -22.21 64.87
CA LEU A 1040 -0.39 -20.89 65.45
C LEU A 1040 -0.45 -21.01 66.98
N LEU A 1041 0.41 -20.27 67.69
CA LEU A 1041 0.47 -20.28 69.15
C LEU A 1041 -0.37 -19.16 69.79
N LYS A 1042 -0.46 -17.97 69.15
CA LYS A 1042 -1.17 -16.81 69.72
C LYS A 1042 -1.55 -15.79 68.65
N LEU A 1043 -2.67 -15.09 68.88
CA LEU A 1043 -3.13 -13.93 68.10
C LEU A 1043 -3.06 -12.69 69.01
N ASN A 1044 -2.20 -11.72 68.71
CA ASN A 1044 -1.96 -10.53 69.54
C ASN A 1044 -2.41 -9.24 68.83
N GLY A 1045 -3.49 -8.61 69.28
CA GLY A 1045 -4.04 -7.35 68.74
C GLY A 1045 -5.47 -7.13 69.25
N ASP A 1046 -6.07 -5.95 69.01
CA ASP A 1046 -7.49 -5.75 69.36
C ASP A 1046 -8.33 -6.74 68.55
N VAL A 1047 -8.81 -7.78 69.23
CA VAL A 1047 -9.57 -8.89 68.65
C VAL A 1047 -10.79 -8.36 67.90
N LYS A 1048 -11.34 -7.19 68.27
CA LYS A 1048 -12.46 -6.56 67.54
C LYS A 1048 -12.09 -6.07 66.15
N GLU A 1049 -10.85 -5.66 65.90
CA GLU A 1049 -10.43 -5.07 64.62
C GLU A 1049 -10.10 -6.17 63.58
N ILE A 1050 -9.48 -7.27 64.03
CA ILE A 1050 -9.27 -8.47 63.21
C ILE A 1050 -10.61 -9.22 62.98
N LYS A 1051 -11.50 -9.29 63.99
CA LYS A 1051 -12.86 -9.85 63.84
C LYS A 1051 -13.74 -9.05 62.89
N ASN A 1052 -13.62 -7.71 62.85
CA ASN A 1052 -14.39 -6.85 61.94
C ASN A 1052 -13.93 -6.93 60.48
N ILE A 1053 -12.72 -7.40 60.19
CA ILE A 1053 -12.19 -7.54 58.83
C ILE A 1053 -12.54 -8.89 58.21
N LEU A 1054 -12.79 -9.90 59.05
CA LEU A 1054 -13.15 -11.27 58.64
C LEU A 1054 -14.67 -11.52 58.77
N LEU A 1055 -15.51 -10.49 58.60
CA LEU A 1055 -16.96 -10.51 58.83
C LEU A 1055 -17.58 -11.90 58.57
N ASN A 1056 -18.00 -12.55 59.67
CA ASN A 1056 -18.56 -13.91 59.82
C ASN A 1056 -17.64 -14.96 60.45
N ILE A 1057 -16.80 -14.60 61.43
CA ILE A 1057 -16.13 -15.57 62.31
C ILE A 1057 -16.83 -15.62 63.68
N SER A 1058 -17.45 -16.76 64.00
CA SER A 1058 -17.98 -17.14 65.31
C SER A 1058 -16.84 -17.48 66.29
N ASP A 1059 -17.09 -17.39 67.61
CA ASP A 1059 -16.15 -17.89 68.64
C ASP A 1059 -15.96 -19.43 68.57
N GLU A 1060 -16.75 -20.12 67.76
CA GLU A 1060 -16.66 -21.57 67.52
C GLU A 1060 -15.89 -21.94 66.22
N ASP A 1061 -15.45 -20.97 65.42
CA ASP A 1061 -14.78 -21.23 64.14
C ASP A 1061 -13.28 -21.58 64.29
N ILE A 1062 -12.80 -22.50 63.46
CA ILE A 1062 -11.44 -23.03 63.51
C ILE A 1062 -10.57 -22.39 62.42
N LEU A 1063 -9.60 -21.59 62.83
CA LEU A 1063 -8.52 -21.10 61.96
C LEU A 1063 -7.41 -22.17 61.89
N SER A 1064 -7.05 -22.60 60.69
CA SER A 1064 -6.00 -23.60 60.48
C SER A 1064 -4.99 -23.14 59.42
N ILE A 1065 -3.73 -23.55 59.57
CA ILE A 1065 -2.66 -23.23 58.64
C ILE A 1065 -2.10 -24.54 58.12
N CYS A 1066 -2.03 -24.69 56.80
CA CYS A 1066 -1.45 -25.88 56.17
C CYS A 1066 -0.39 -25.50 55.15
N ILE A 1067 0.63 -26.34 55.01
CA ILE A 1067 1.59 -26.21 53.93
C ILE A 1067 1.08 -27.03 52.75
N HIS A 1068 0.95 -26.40 51.59
CA HIS A 1068 0.58 -27.08 50.36
C HIS A 1068 1.48 -26.64 49.21
N ARG A 1069 2.24 -27.61 48.64
CA ARG A 1069 3.14 -27.39 47.50
C ARG A 1069 4.03 -26.15 47.70
N GLU A 1070 4.68 -26.10 48.86
CA GLU A 1070 5.69 -25.11 49.26
C GLU A 1070 5.17 -23.78 49.82
N ASP A 1071 3.87 -23.48 49.74
CA ASP A 1071 3.29 -22.25 50.29
C ASP A 1071 2.52 -22.49 51.60
N LEU A 1072 2.44 -21.46 52.44
CA LEU A 1072 1.76 -21.48 53.74
C LEU A 1072 0.35 -20.88 53.58
N LYS A 1073 -0.66 -21.73 53.67
CA LYS A 1073 -2.06 -21.37 53.40
C LYS A 1073 -2.84 -21.23 54.69
N LEU A 1074 -3.60 -20.14 54.79
CA LEU A 1074 -4.51 -19.87 55.89
C LEU A 1074 -5.91 -20.37 55.53
N PHE A 1075 -6.57 -21.08 56.45
CA PHE A 1075 -7.93 -21.60 56.28
C PHE A 1075 -8.81 -21.23 57.47
N LEU A 1076 -10.10 -21.02 57.22
CA LEU A 1076 -11.16 -20.84 58.22
C LEU A 1076 -12.25 -21.86 57.97
N ASN A 1077 -12.54 -22.72 58.96
CA ASN A 1077 -13.53 -23.80 58.83
C ASN A 1077 -13.35 -24.70 57.59
N GLY A 1078 -12.12 -24.82 57.10
CA GLY A 1078 -11.77 -25.60 55.90
C GLY A 1078 -11.78 -24.83 54.58
N GLU A 1079 -12.17 -23.55 54.56
CA GLU A 1079 -12.07 -22.67 53.38
C GLU A 1079 -10.79 -21.83 53.38
N GLU A 1080 -10.10 -21.73 52.24
CA GLU A 1080 -8.82 -21.03 52.12
C GLU A 1080 -9.01 -19.49 52.15
N LEU A 1081 -8.44 -18.84 53.16
CA LEU A 1081 -8.45 -17.39 53.34
C LEU A 1081 -7.29 -16.67 52.63
N GLY A 1082 -6.20 -17.37 52.34
CA GLY A 1082 -5.13 -16.81 51.53
C GLY A 1082 -3.82 -17.56 51.60
N THR A 1083 -3.01 -17.39 50.56
CA THR A 1083 -1.70 -18.02 50.45
C THR A 1083 -0.58 -17.04 50.80
N ILE A 1084 0.30 -17.44 51.72
CA ILE A 1084 1.60 -16.84 51.97
C ILE A 1084 2.61 -17.65 51.18
N ARG A 1085 3.17 -17.07 50.12
CA ARG A 1085 4.11 -17.80 49.29
C ARG A 1085 5.47 -17.90 49.98
N ASN A 1086 6.18 -19.00 49.80
CA ASN A 1086 7.51 -19.23 50.40
C ASN A 1086 8.51 -18.08 50.13
N GLN A 1087 8.34 -17.43 48.97
CA GLN A 1087 9.15 -16.32 48.52
C GLN A 1087 8.82 -14.95 49.16
N ASP A 1088 7.71 -14.85 49.89
CA ASP A 1088 7.22 -13.61 50.50
C ASP A 1088 7.61 -13.52 52.00
N THR A 1089 8.36 -14.48 52.56
CA THR A 1089 8.67 -14.59 54.01
C THR A 1089 10.16 -14.67 54.32
N TRP A 1090 10.89 -13.56 54.36
CA TRP A 1090 12.32 -13.58 54.72
C TRP A 1090 12.77 -12.43 55.65
N ASP A 1091 12.37 -12.55 56.92
CA ASP A 1091 13.10 -12.17 58.14
C ASP A 1091 12.29 -12.72 59.33
N LEU A 1092 12.91 -13.34 60.35
CA LEU A 1092 12.19 -13.96 61.48
C LEU A 1092 11.37 -12.96 62.33
N GLU A 1093 11.49 -11.66 62.02
CA GLU A 1093 10.72 -10.55 62.62
C GLU A 1093 10.00 -9.63 61.62
N LYS A 1094 9.76 -10.02 60.34
CA LYS A 1094 9.13 -9.13 59.34
C LYS A 1094 7.72 -9.51 58.87
N GLU A 1095 7.02 -8.45 58.42
CA GLU A 1095 5.65 -8.36 57.94
C GLU A 1095 5.34 -9.26 56.74
N VAL A 1096 4.15 -9.89 56.73
CA VAL A 1096 3.73 -10.84 55.68
C VAL A 1096 2.45 -10.34 54.99
N TYR A 1097 2.37 -10.54 53.67
CA TYR A 1097 1.24 -10.10 52.83
C TYR A 1097 0.33 -11.28 52.46
N LEU A 1098 -0.94 -11.24 52.85
CA LEU A 1098 -1.94 -12.23 52.44
C LEU A 1098 -2.54 -11.82 51.09
N ARG A 1099 -2.18 -12.55 50.03
CA ARG A 1099 -2.39 -12.09 48.65
C ARG A 1099 -3.82 -12.26 48.13
N ASP A 1100 -4.61 -13.20 48.66
CA ASP A 1100 -5.81 -13.67 47.96
C ASP A 1100 -7.17 -13.16 48.49
N TYR A 1101 -7.24 -12.38 49.58
CA TYR A 1101 -8.55 -11.87 50.03
C TYR A 1101 -8.58 -10.47 50.67
N LEU A 1102 -7.48 -10.00 51.28
CA LEU A 1102 -7.54 -8.77 52.09
C LEU A 1102 -6.55 -7.66 51.71
N TYR A 1103 -5.53 -7.93 50.90
CA TYR A 1103 -4.51 -6.94 50.46
C TYR A 1103 -3.98 -6.02 51.59
N LYS A 1104 -3.93 -6.51 52.84
CA LYS A 1104 -3.46 -5.80 54.04
C LYS A 1104 -2.27 -6.53 54.67
N LEU A 1105 -1.36 -5.78 55.29
CA LEU A 1105 -0.17 -6.29 55.97
C LEU A 1105 -0.53 -6.91 57.32
N VAL A 1106 -0.14 -8.17 57.53
CA VAL A 1106 -0.26 -8.86 58.83
C VAL A 1106 1.12 -9.21 59.34
N LYS A 1107 1.46 -8.81 60.56
CA LYS A 1107 2.75 -9.14 61.17
C LYS A 1107 2.75 -10.59 61.65
N CYS A 1108 3.63 -11.41 61.09
CA CYS A 1108 3.84 -12.80 61.53
C CYS A 1108 5.22 -12.92 62.17
N LYS A 1109 5.30 -13.47 63.38
CA LYS A 1109 6.55 -13.74 64.10
C LYS A 1109 6.71 -15.23 64.31
N VAL A 1110 7.86 -15.78 63.94
CA VAL A 1110 8.20 -17.17 64.27
C VAL A 1110 8.66 -17.23 65.73
N VAL A 1111 7.91 -17.96 66.56
CA VAL A 1111 8.20 -18.11 67.98
C VAL A 1111 9.20 -19.23 68.23
N LYS A 1112 9.05 -20.36 67.52
CA LYS A 1112 9.91 -21.52 67.72
C LYS A 1112 9.94 -22.43 66.50
N VAL A 1113 11.12 -22.91 66.12
CA VAL A 1113 11.30 -23.94 65.10
C VAL A 1113 11.65 -25.26 65.79
N ASN A 1114 10.86 -26.31 65.55
CA ASN A 1114 11.09 -27.68 66.04
C ASN A 1114 11.40 -28.61 64.86
N LYS A 1115 11.85 -29.84 65.13
CA LYS A 1115 12.38 -30.81 64.13
C LYS A 1115 11.52 -31.05 62.87
N SER A 1116 10.21 -30.82 62.94
CA SER A 1116 9.29 -30.90 61.79
C SER A 1116 8.10 -29.95 61.92
N THR A 1117 8.17 -28.94 62.79
CA THR A 1117 7.09 -27.98 63.00
C THR A 1117 7.61 -26.57 63.26
N VAL A 1118 6.89 -25.54 62.81
CA VAL A 1118 7.19 -24.14 63.07
C VAL A 1118 6.02 -23.49 63.82
N ASP A 1119 6.31 -22.96 64.99
CA ASP A 1119 5.37 -22.25 65.83
C ASP A 1119 5.40 -20.75 65.52
N ILE A 1120 4.24 -20.14 65.26
CA ILE A 1120 4.13 -18.73 64.87
C ILE A 1120 3.13 -17.94 65.73
N GLU A 1121 3.32 -16.63 65.81
CA GLU A 1121 2.41 -15.64 66.40
C GLU A 1121 2.03 -14.59 65.37
N LEU A 1122 0.74 -14.27 65.28
CA LEU A 1122 0.25 -13.18 64.43
C LEU A 1122 -0.01 -11.95 65.31
N SER A 1123 0.48 -10.79 64.89
CA SER A 1123 0.25 -9.50 65.56
C SER A 1123 -0.40 -8.46 64.64
N SER A 1124 -1.05 -7.49 65.27
CA SER A 1124 -1.90 -6.41 64.71
C SER A 1124 -1.68 -6.00 63.24
N LEU A 1125 -2.79 -5.67 62.57
CA LEU A 1125 -2.80 -5.02 61.26
C LEU A 1125 -2.22 -3.60 61.37
N GLU A 1126 -1.26 -3.24 60.53
CA GLU A 1126 -0.91 -1.83 60.31
C GLU A 1126 -1.79 -1.27 59.18
N VAL A 1127 -2.38 -0.08 59.41
CA VAL A 1127 -3.25 0.64 58.48
C VAL A 1127 -2.44 1.46 57.49
#